data_AF-A0A538C3J9-F1
#
_entry.id   AF-A0A538C3J9-F1
#
_cell.length_a   1.000
_cell.length_b   1.000
_cell.length_c   1.000
_cell.angle_alpha   90.00
_cell.angle_beta   90.00
_cell.angle_gamma   90.00
#
_symmetry.space_group_name_H-M   'P 1'
#
loop_
_entity.id
_entity.type
_entity.pdbx_description
1 polymer ?
#
loop_
_entity_poly.entity_id
_entity_poly.type
_entity_poly.pdbx_seq_one_letter_code
_entity_poly.pdbx_strand_id
1 'polypeptide(L)'
;MLETFHPAVRTWFERTFPDGPTPPQKGGWREIAEGRDTLIAAPTGSGKTLAAFLVCIDRLYRAHEEAASLGEGPQVVYVSPLKALAVDIHQNLETPLRQIAEVADELGLGAPDLRVAVRTGDTAASERASMLKRPPNFLITTPESLYLLVTADRSRAMLRSVQTLIVDEIHAVAGNKRGSHLVLTLERLGHVVEDAPQRIGLSATQRPIETIARLLVGAGTNRSTPDGSPRCAIVDIGHQRALDVALELPDDELGAVASAEQMGQILDRIAEHVKGHRTTLVFVNTRRMAERVAHQLGERLGEDQVAAHHGSLSKDRRRRVESRLRAGDLRALVATASLELGIDIGPVELVCQLGSPRSFATFLQRVGRSNHTRSGTPTGVLFPTTRDELVECAALLRGLRAGRLDAIHPPLAPLDILAQQIVAECAAEEWTEDLLFELVRGAAPFAELSREDFDEVVELVSEGIRTGRGRRAAYLHHDRVNGRLRGRRGARMAALTSGGAIPELGDYRVVAEPDDTFVGTVNEDWAIESMAGDVFLLGTTSWRIRRVEPGTVRVVDARGAPPSVPFWLGEAPGRTEELSEEVSNLRAAMGERLQAGDREGARRWLEEECRIDSAAAGTIVAYLGAGLAALGALPTTETIVLERFFDESGGMQLVGHAPFGARL
;
A
#
# COMPACT_ATOMS: atom_id res chain seq x y z
N MET A 1 -17.29 -29.85 -4.09
CA MET A 1 -17.29 -28.60 -3.31
C MET A 1 -18.36 -27.65 -3.83
N LEU A 2 -18.32 -27.14 -5.07
CA LEU A 2 -19.45 -26.35 -5.61
C LEU A 2 -20.80 -27.09 -5.54
N GLU A 3 -20.78 -28.43 -5.73
CA GLU A 3 -21.96 -29.29 -5.56
C GLU A 3 -22.58 -29.24 -4.16
N THR A 4 -21.79 -28.92 -3.13
CA THR A 4 -22.23 -28.80 -1.74
C THR A 4 -22.72 -27.39 -1.40
N PHE A 5 -22.85 -26.48 -2.36
CA PHE A 5 -23.44 -25.17 -2.12
C PHE A 5 -24.96 -25.29 -2.18
N HIS A 6 -25.65 -24.36 -1.53
CA HIS A 6 -27.08 -24.16 -1.62
C HIS A 6 -27.48 -24.09 -3.10
N PRO A 7 -28.59 -24.76 -3.51
CA PRO A 7 -28.92 -24.92 -4.92
C PRO A 7 -28.98 -23.60 -5.71
N ALA A 8 -29.47 -22.52 -5.09
CA ALA A 8 -29.50 -21.20 -5.72
C ALA A 8 -28.11 -20.63 -6.01
N VAL A 9 -27.18 -20.71 -5.03
CA VAL A 9 -25.81 -20.20 -5.16
C VAL A 9 -25.03 -21.00 -6.20
N ARG A 10 -25.16 -22.33 -6.18
CA ARG A 10 -24.56 -23.23 -7.17
C ARG A 10 -25.05 -22.92 -8.59
N THR A 11 -26.37 -22.89 -8.77
CA THR A 11 -27.00 -22.68 -10.09
C THR A 11 -26.62 -21.31 -10.66
N TRP A 12 -26.60 -20.27 -9.82
CA TRP A 12 -26.10 -18.95 -10.23
C TRP A 12 -24.65 -19.04 -10.71
N PHE A 13 -23.75 -19.64 -9.93
CA PHE A 13 -22.33 -19.72 -10.26
C PHE A 13 -22.10 -20.44 -11.59
N GLU A 14 -22.77 -21.58 -11.81
CA GLU A 14 -22.65 -22.37 -13.06
C GLU A 14 -23.13 -21.58 -14.28
N ARG A 15 -24.18 -20.76 -14.15
CA ARG A 15 -24.68 -19.89 -15.22
C ARG A 15 -23.74 -18.72 -15.51
N THR A 16 -23.16 -18.12 -14.46
CA THR A 16 -22.29 -16.93 -14.59
C THR A 16 -20.87 -17.30 -15.04
N PHE A 17 -20.36 -18.46 -14.62
CA PHE A 17 -19.00 -18.92 -14.88
C PHE A 17 -19.02 -20.33 -15.50
N PRO A 18 -19.34 -20.47 -16.79
CA PRO A 18 -19.46 -21.76 -17.46
C PRO A 18 -18.14 -22.55 -17.49
N ASP A 19 -16.99 -21.86 -17.46
CA ASP A 19 -15.66 -22.48 -17.36
C ASP A 19 -15.37 -23.09 -15.96
N GLY A 20 -16.28 -22.89 -15.01
CA GLY A 20 -16.16 -23.38 -13.65
C GLY A 20 -15.21 -22.56 -12.76
N PRO A 21 -14.98 -23.04 -11.53
CA PRO A 21 -14.26 -22.28 -10.52
C PRO A 21 -12.75 -22.23 -10.75
N THR A 22 -12.15 -21.09 -10.42
CA THR A 22 -10.71 -20.85 -10.49
C THR A 22 -9.95 -21.71 -9.46
N PRO A 23 -8.63 -21.92 -9.64
CA PRO A 23 -7.79 -22.54 -8.62
C PRO A 23 -7.91 -21.90 -7.21
N PRO A 24 -7.84 -20.57 -7.02
CA PRO A 24 -8.02 -19.98 -5.68
C PRO A 24 -9.44 -20.14 -5.14
N GLN A 25 -10.47 -20.20 -5.99
CA GLN A 25 -11.84 -20.52 -5.57
C GLN A 25 -11.95 -21.96 -5.06
N LYS A 26 -11.49 -22.94 -5.84
CA LYS A 26 -11.52 -24.36 -5.45
C LYS A 26 -10.77 -24.63 -4.14
N GLY A 27 -9.56 -24.08 -4.02
CA GLY A 27 -8.74 -24.20 -2.82
C GLY A 27 -9.37 -23.46 -1.64
N GLY A 28 -9.67 -22.19 -1.80
CA GLY A 28 -10.21 -21.33 -0.74
C GLY A 28 -11.55 -21.81 -0.21
N TRP A 29 -12.48 -22.21 -1.09
CA TRP A 29 -13.81 -22.61 -0.65
C TRP A 29 -13.79 -23.77 0.32
N ARG A 30 -12.96 -24.80 0.07
CA ARG A 30 -12.84 -25.97 0.94
C ARG A 30 -12.41 -25.56 2.35
N GLU A 31 -11.29 -24.84 2.43
CA GLU A 31 -10.69 -24.43 3.70
C GLU A 31 -11.64 -23.51 4.48
N ILE A 32 -12.25 -22.55 3.78
CA ILE A 32 -13.19 -21.61 4.38
C ILE A 32 -14.43 -22.34 4.89
N ALA A 33 -15.03 -23.23 4.09
CA ALA A 33 -16.25 -23.96 4.47
C ALA A 33 -16.04 -24.83 5.73
N GLU A 34 -14.85 -25.43 5.88
CA GLU A 34 -14.46 -26.22 7.06
C GLU A 34 -14.15 -25.35 8.31
N GLY A 35 -14.31 -24.02 8.23
CA GLY A 35 -14.16 -23.10 9.36
C GLY A 35 -12.71 -22.70 9.67
N ARG A 36 -11.74 -23.05 8.81
CA ARG A 36 -10.34 -22.69 9.02
C ARG A 36 -10.06 -21.25 8.63
N ASP A 37 -9.26 -20.55 9.42
CA ASP A 37 -8.65 -19.30 8.98
C ASP A 37 -7.84 -19.56 7.71
N THR A 38 -8.04 -18.74 6.69
CA THR A 38 -7.54 -19.04 5.34
C THR A 38 -6.87 -17.82 4.72
N LEU A 39 -5.65 -17.96 4.21
CA LEU A 39 -4.98 -16.96 3.38
C LEU A 39 -5.00 -17.41 1.93
N ILE A 40 -5.70 -16.67 1.08
CA ILE A 40 -5.71 -16.90 -0.38
C ILE A 40 -4.69 -15.97 -1.04
N ALA A 41 -3.68 -16.61 -1.60
CA ALA A 41 -2.56 -16.02 -2.29
C ALA A 41 -2.71 -16.26 -3.80
N ALA A 42 -3.14 -15.23 -4.53
CA ALA A 42 -3.35 -15.36 -5.97
C ALA A 42 -3.22 -14.01 -6.69
N PRO A 43 -2.79 -14.00 -7.97
CA PRO A 43 -2.65 -12.77 -8.74
C PRO A 43 -3.99 -12.04 -8.87
N THR A 44 -3.93 -10.76 -9.21
CA THR A 44 -5.14 -9.97 -9.42
C THR A 44 -5.95 -10.49 -10.63
N GLY A 45 -7.28 -10.33 -10.60
CA GLY A 45 -8.17 -10.90 -11.63
C GLY A 45 -8.41 -12.41 -11.53
N SER A 46 -7.89 -13.10 -10.50
CA SER A 46 -8.04 -14.55 -10.30
C SER A 46 -9.33 -14.99 -9.57
N GLY A 47 -10.23 -14.05 -9.24
CA GLY A 47 -11.49 -14.33 -8.55
C GLY A 47 -11.36 -14.56 -7.04
N LYS A 48 -10.24 -14.15 -6.40
CA LYS A 48 -9.98 -14.30 -4.96
C LYS A 48 -11.08 -13.70 -4.07
N THR A 49 -11.65 -12.57 -4.45
CA THR A 49 -12.70 -11.90 -3.67
C THR A 49 -14.00 -12.71 -3.66
N LEU A 50 -14.43 -13.22 -4.82
CA LEU A 50 -15.60 -14.10 -4.91
C LEU A 50 -15.34 -15.44 -4.19
N ALA A 51 -14.08 -15.89 -4.12
CA ALA A 51 -13.73 -17.08 -3.33
C ALA A 51 -14.14 -16.92 -1.86
N ALA A 52 -13.85 -15.76 -1.25
CA ALA A 52 -14.23 -15.48 0.13
C ALA A 52 -15.74 -15.26 0.29
N PHE A 53 -16.33 -14.38 -0.54
CA PHE A 53 -17.74 -14.01 -0.37
C PHE A 53 -18.72 -15.15 -0.62
N LEU A 54 -18.46 -16.03 -1.60
CA LEU A 54 -19.45 -17.02 -2.01
C LEU A 54 -19.73 -18.05 -0.90
N VAL A 55 -18.72 -18.41 -0.09
CA VAL A 55 -18.92 -19.29 1.08
C VAL A 55 -19.74 -18.59 2.16
N CYS A 56 -19.52 -17.29 2.37
CA CYS A 56 -20.33 -16.52 3.31
C CYS A 56 -21.78 -16.41 2.84
N ILE A 57 -22.02 -16.13 1.56
CA ILE A 57 -23.38 -16.08 0.98
C ILE A 57 -24.06 -17.44 1.14
N ASP A 58 -23.36 -18.53 0.81
CA ASP A 58 -23.86 -19.90 0.99
C ASP A 58 -24.34 -20.18 2.43
N ARG A 59 -23.52 -19.82 3.43
CA ARG A 59 -23.87 -19.97 4.85
C ARG A 59 -25.13 -19.20 5.22
N LEU A 60 -25.30 -17.97 4.73
CA LEU A 60 -26.48 -17.16 5.03
C LEU A 60 -27.76 -17.74 4.39
N TYR A 61 -27.67 -18.29 3.17
CA TYR A 61 -28.79 -18.99 2.53
C TYR A 61 -29.18 -20.26 3.30
N ARG A 62 -28.18 -21.06 3.72
CA ARG A 62 -28.42 -22.27 4.52
C ARG A 62 -29.04 -21.96 5.87
N ALA A 63 -28.50 -20.97 6.59
CA ALA A 63 -29.07 -20.53 7.85
C ALA A 63 -30.51 -20.02 7.71
N HIS A 64 -30.84 -19.37 6.59
CA HIS A 64 -32.21 -18.94 6.29
C HIS A 64 -33.15 -20.14 6.07
N GLU A 65 -32.72 -21.14 5.29
CA GLU A 65 -33.47 -22.38 5.06
C GLU A 65 -33.72 -23.16 6.37
N GLU A 66 -32.72 -23.19 7.26
CA GLU A 66 -32.77 -23.83 8.57
C GLU A 66 -33.51 -23.00 9.63
N ALA A 67 -33.97 -21.79 9.30
CA ALA A 67 -34.52 -20.80 10.25
C ALA A 67 -33.60 -20.53 11.45
N ALA A 68 -32.29 -20.63 11.25
CA ALA A 68 -31.28 -20.38 12.28
C ALA A 68 -31.15 -18.88 12.57
N SER A 69 -31.05 -18.53 13.86
CA SER A 69 -30.77 -17.15 14.28
C SER A 69 -29.27 -16.87 14.16
N LEU A 70 -28.90 -15.85 13.39
CA LEU A 70 -27.51 -15.38 13.22
C LEU A 70 -27.21 -14.12 14.04
N GLY A 71 -28.08 -13.79 15.01
CA GLY A 71 -28.02 -12.56 15.79
C GLY A 71 -28.39 -11.31 15.01
N GLU A 72 -28.53 -10.19 15.74
CA GLU A 72 -28.70 -8.87 15.13
C GLU A 72 -27.34 -8.26 14.83
N GLY A 73 -27.12 -7.79 13.60
CA GLY A 73 -25.85 -7.18 13.18
C GLY A 73 -25.24 -7.80 11.93
N PRO A 74 -24.02 -7.39 11.54
CA PRO A 74 -23.28 -7.97 10.43
C PRO A 74 -22.72 -9.34 10.78
N GLN A 75 -22.91 -10.29 9.87
CA GLN A 75 -22.28 -11.63 9.94
C GLN A 75 -20.89 -11.62 9.28
N VAL A 76 -20.69 -10.72 8.32
CA VAL A 76 -19.44 -10.60 7.57
C VAL A 76 -18.91 -9.18 7.63
N VAL A 77 -17.68 -9.02 8.08
CA VAL A 77 -16.93 -7.76 7.98
C VAL A 77 -15.86 -7.91 6.92
N TYR A 78 -15.86 -7.02 5.93
CA TYR A 78 -14.83 -6.92 4.91
C TYR A 78 -13.99 -5.68 5.14
N VAL A 79 -12.68 -5.84 5.32
CA VAL A 79 -11.73 -4.75 5.53
C VAL A 79 -10.91 -4.55 4.26
N SER A 80 -11.05 -3.38 3.66
CA SER A 80 -10.27 -2.95 2.51
C SER A 80 -9.25 -1.89 2.92
N PRO A 81 -7.99 -1.95 2.44
CA PRO A 81 -7.00 -0.92 2.74
C PRO A 81 -7.32 0.41 2.06
N LEU A 82 -8.16 0.44 1.02
CA LEU A 82 -8.52 1.66 0.30
C LEU A 82 -10.02 1.93 0.30
N LYS A 83 -10.40 3.20 0.51
CA LYS A 83 -11.80 3.64 0.45
C LYS A 83 -12.45 3.37 -0.90
N ALA A 84 -11.71 3.59 -2.00
CA ALA A 84 -12.24 3.38 -3.35
C ALA A 84 -12.52 1.89 -3.61
N LEU A 85 -11.61 1.01 -3.20
CA LEU A 85 -11.81 -0.45 -3.27
C LEU A 85 -13.02 -0.88 -2.43
N ALA A 86 -13.24 -0.31 -1.24
CA ALA A 86 -14.43 -0.60 -0.44
C ALA A 86 -15.75 -0.27 -1.17
N VAL A 87 -15.80 0.85 -1.91
CA VAL A 87 -16.98 1.22 -2.71
C VAL A 87 -17.16 0.27 -3.90
N ASP A 88 -16.06 -0.12 -4.53
CA ASP A 88 -16.07 -1.03 -5.67
C ASP A 88 -16.58 -2.43 -5.30
N ILE A 89 -16.09 -2.98 -4.18
CA ILE A 89 -16.55 -4.28 -3.67
C ILE A 89 -18.05 -4.26 -3.33
N HIS A 90 -18.59 -3.14 -2.85
CA HIS A 90 -20.02 -3.02 -2.60
C HIS A 90 -20.84 -3.18 -3.88
N GLN A 91 -20.48 -2.46 -4.95
CA GLN A 91 -21.15 -2.57 -6.26
C GLN A 91 -21.02 -3.98 -6.84
N ASN A 92 -19.83 -4.56 -6.73
CA ASN A 92 -19.52 -5.90 -7.24
C ASN A 92 -20.18 -7.02 -6.42
N LEU A 93 -20.63 -6.75 -5.19
CA LEU A 93 -21.35 -7.72 -4.34
C LEU A 93 -22.87 -7.63 -4.50
N GLU A 94 -23.44 -6.44 -4.74
CA GLU A 94 -24.89 -6.27 -4.94
C GLU A 94 -25.42 -7.07 -6.14
N THR A 95 -24.66 -7.09 -7.24
CA THR A 95 -25.08 -7.80 -8.45
C THR A 95 -25.21 -9.32 -8.23
N PRO A 96 -24.17 -10.03 -7.71
CA PRO A 96 -24.30 -11.43 -7.33
C PRO A 96 -25.45 -11.70 -6.35
N LEU A 97 -25.61 -10.88 -5.30
CA LEU A 97 -26.66 -11.11 -4.30
C LEU A 97 -28.06 -11.07 -4.91
N ARG A 98 -28.34 -10.07 -5.76
CA ARG A 98 -29.61 -9.96 -6.48
C ARG A 98 -29.82 -11.15 -7.42
N GLN A 99 -28.82 -11.52 -8.21
CA GLN A 99 -28.93 -12.61 -9.17
C GLN A 99 -29.11 -13.97 -8.48
N ILE A 100 -28.48 -14.21 -7.32
CA ILE A 100 -28.69 -15.43 -6.54
C ILE A 100 -30.11 -15.46 -5.98
N ALA A 101 -30.66 -14.33 -5.54
CA ALA A 101 -32.06 -14.25 -5.08
C ALA A 101 -33.05 -14.54 -6.22
N GLU A 102 -32.82 -13.98 -7.40
CA GLU A 102 -33.62 -14.29 -8.62
C GLU A 102 -33.59 -15.79 -8.94
N VAL A 103 -32.41 -16.42 -8.85
CA VAL A 103 -32.27 -17.87 -9.05
C VAL A 103 -32.96 -18.67 -7.94
N ALA A 104 -32.96 -18.20 -6.69
CA ALA A 104 -33.70 -18.85 -5.61
C ALA A 104 -35.21 -18.84 -5.87
N ASP A 105 -35.76 -17.68 -6.27
CA ASP A 105 -37.17 -17.53 -6.63
C ASP A 105 -37.54 -18.43 -7.82
N GLU A 106 -36.71 -18.50 -8.86
CA GLU A 106 -36.88 -19.41 -10.01
C GLU A 106 -36.96 -20.88 -9.59
N LEU A 107 -36.16 -21.28 -8.59
CA LEU A 107 -36.12 -22.65 -8.06
C LEU A 107 -37.24 -22.92 -7.04
N GLY A 108 -38.07 -21.92 -6.71
CA GLY A 108 -39.11 -22.02 -5.68
C GLY A 108 -38.55 -22.10 -4.25
N LEU A 109 -37.34 -21.57 -4.03
CA LEU A 109 -36.65 -21.52 -2.74
C LEU A 109 -36.80 -20.13 -2.11
N GLY A 110 -36.83 -20.05 -0.78
CA GLY A 110 -36.84 -18.77 -0.07
C GLY A 110 -35.49 -18.07 -0.13
N ALA A 111 -35.47 -16.76 -0.42
CA ALA A 111 -34.27 -15.94 -0.41
C ALA A 111 -34.18 -15.07 0.86
N PRO A 112 -33.05 -15.04 1.57
CA PRO A 112 -32.83 -14.08 2.65
C PRO A 112 -32.71 -12.63 2.15
N ASP A 113 -33.23 -11.67 2.92
CA ASP A 113 -33.02 -10.22 2.69
C ASP A 113 -31.59 -9.82 3.09
N LEU A 114 -30.62 -10.12 2.22
CA LEU A 114 -29.20 -9.82 2.44
C LEU A 114 -28.88 -8.36 2.13
N ARG A 115 -28.38 -7.64 3.15
CA ARG A 115 -28.01 -6.22 3.04
C ARG A 115 -26.51 -6.02 3.08
N VAL A 116 -26.01 -5.16 2.20
CA VAL A 116 -24.61 -4.73 2.16
C VAL A 116 -24.55 -3.25 2.51
N ALA A 117 -23.58 -2.84 3.32
CA ALA A 117 -23.32 -1.42 3.54
C ALA A 117 -21.83 -1.10 3.66
N VAL A 118 -21.47 0.12 3.24
CA VAL A 118 -20.10 0.62 3.27
C VAL A 118 -19.94 1.64 4.39
N ARG A 119 -19.04 1.36 5.33
CA ARG A 119 -18.66 2.26 6.42
C ARG A 119 -17.22 2.70 6.26
N THR A 120 -17.01 3.93 5.79
CA THR A 120 -15.69 4.57 5.72
C THR A 120 -15.72 5.94 6.41
N GLY A 121 -14.58 6.64 6.47
CA GLY A 121 -14.54 8.04 6.88
C GLY A 121 -15.44 8.98 6.05
N ASP A 122 -15.88 8.54 4.87
CA ASP A 122 -16.69 9.35 3.95
C ASP A 122 -18.21 9.12 4.09
N THR A 123 -18.64 8.20 4.96
CA THR A 123 -20.05 7.85 5.21
C THR A 123 -20.76 8.96 6.00
N ALA A 124 -21.92 9.40 5.53
CA ALA A 124 -22.65 10.51 6.15
C ALA A 124 -23.16 10.15 7.57
N ALA A 125 -23.40 11.16 8.41
CA ALA A 125 -23.93 10.94 9.77
C ALA A 125 -25.30 10.22 9.76
N SER A 126 -26.16 10.55 8.80
CA SER A 126 -27.47 9.92 8.60
C SER A 126 -27.35 8.45 8.22
N GLU A 127 -26.46 8.11 7.28
CA GLU A 127 -26.18 6.73 6.88
C GLU A 127 -25.63 5.90 8.04
N ARG A 128 -24.69 6.46 8.82
CA ARG A 128 -24.16 5.81 10.03
C ARG A 128 -25.27 5.51 11.05
N ALA A 129 -26.20 6.43 11.26
CA ALA A 129 -27.33 6.22 12.16
C ALA A 129 -28.32 5.19 11.61
N SER A 130 -28.51 5.12 10.29
CA SER A 130 -29.35 4.12 9.63
C SER A 130 -28.80 2.71 9.81
N MET A 131 -27.48 2.52 9.66
CA MET A 131 -26.81 1.22 9.89
C MET A 131 -27.05 0.69 11.31
N LEU A 132 -27.06 1.55 12.33
CA LEU A 132 -27.35 1.12 13.71
C LEU A 132 -28.81 0.70 13.91
N LYS A 133 -29.75 1.25 13.14
CA LYS A 133 -31.18 0.91 13.24
C LYS A 133 -31.51 -0.35 12.44
N ARG A 134 -30.89 -0.52 11.28
CA ARG A 134 -31.06 -1.68 10.41
C ARG A 134 -29.68 -2.16 9.96
N PRO A 135 -29.01 -2.99 10.79
CA PRO A 135 -27.67 -3.47 10.48
C PRO A 135 -27.61 -4.23 9.15
N PRO A 136 -26.52 -4.06 8.36
CA PRO A 136 -26.27 -4.87 7.19
C PRO A 136 -25.81 -6.28 7.59
N ASN A 137 -25.93 -7.25 6.70
CA ASN A 137 -25.32 -8.58 6.86
C ASN A 137 -23.83 -8.54 6.46
N PHE A 138 -23.51 -7.77 5.42
CA PHE A 138 -22.14 -7.53 4.95
C PHE A 138 -21.74 -6.08 5.23
N LEU A 139 -20.78 -5.90 6.14
CA LEU A 139 -20.21 -4.60 6.47
C LEU A 139 -18.85 -4.44 5.80
N ILE A 140 -18.77 -3.59 4.77
CA ILE A 140 -17.53 -3.27 4.09
C ILE A 140 -16.93 -2.00 4.72
N THR A 141 -15.66 -2.04 5.12
CA THR A 141 -15.02 -0.95 5.87
C THR A 141 -13.52 -0.82 5.58
N THR A 142 -12.85 0.13 6.24
CA THR A 142 -11.39 0.32 6.20
C THR A 142 -10.78 0.06 7.59
N PRO A 143 -9.46 -0.20 7.71
CA PRO A 143 -8.82 -0.39 9.02
C PRO A 143 -9.16 0.70 10.03
N GLU A 144 -9.07 1.96 9.62
CA GLU A 144 -9.36 3.12 10.48
C GLU A 144 -10.82 3.17 10.88
N SER A 145 -11.73 2.84 9.94
CA SER A 145 -13.17 2.89 10.21
C SER A 145 -13.61 1.73 11.10
N LEU A 146 -13.00 0.54 10.95
CA LEU A 146 -13.20 -0.60 11.86
C LEU A 146 -12.74 -0.24 13.28
N TYR A 147 -11.57 0.40 13.42
CA TYR A 147 -11.08 0.90 14.70
C TYR A 147 -12.09 1.84 15.38
N LEU A 148 -12.71 2.76 14.63
CA LEU A 148 -13.76 3.62 15.17
C LEU A 148 -15.01 2.81 15.58
N LEU A 149 -15.39 1.80 14.79
CA LEU A 149 -16.56 0.96 15.06
C LEU A 149 -16.39 0.15 16.35
N VAL A 150 -15.23 -0.49 16.54
CA VAL A 150 -14.94 -1.29 17.76
C VAL A 150 -14.71 -0.40 18.99
N THR A 151 -14.44 0.89 18.82
CA THR A 151 -14.21 1.83 19.93
C THR A 151 -15.49 2.50 20.43
N ALA A 152 -16.46 2.77 19.55
CA ALA A 152 -17.69 3.49 19.93
C ALA A 152 -18.82 2.53 20.38
N ASP A 153 -19.36 2.74 21.58
CA ASP A 153 -20.31 1.82 22.26
C ASP A 153 -21.40 1.22 21.37
N ARG A 154 -22.16 2.04 20.64
CA ARG A 154 -23.29 1.57 19.84
C ARG A 154 -22.86 0.74 18.64
N SER A 155 -21.80 1.16 17.94
CA SER A 155 -21.28 0.38 16.82
C SER A 155 -20.54 -0.87 17.29
N ARG A 156 -19.88 -0.81 18.45
CA ARG A 156 -19.21 -1.95 19.08
C ARG A 156 -20.25 -3.03 19.40
N ALA A 157 -21.39 -2.65 20.00
CA ALA A 157 -22.49 -3.58 20.26
C ALA A 157 -23.08 -4.22 18.99
N MET A 158 -23.17 -3.45 17.89
CA MET A 158 -23.67 -3.95 16.60
C MET A 158 -22.77 -5.05 15.99
N LEU A 159 -21.50 -5.12 16.36
CA LEU A 159 -20.53 -6.07 15.78
C LEU A 159 -20.55 -7.46 16.45
N ARG A 160 -21.38 -7.70 17.47
CA ARG A 160 -21.35 -8.95 18.25
C ARG A 160 -21.62 -10.22 17.44
N SER A 161 -22.42 -10.11 16.37
CA SER A 161 -22.83 -11.21 15.51
C SER A 161 -21.87 -11.51 14.34
N VAL A 162 -20.69 -10.87 14.31
CA VAL A 162 -19.71 -11.09 13.25
C VAL A 162 -19.13 -12.50 13.36
N GLN A 163 -19.30 -13.30 12.32
CA GLN A 163 -18.82 -14.68 12.23
C GLN A 163 -17.61 -14.80 11.30
N THR A 164 -17.47 -13.89 10.34
CA THR A 164 -16.38 -13.92 9.36
C THR A 164 -15.79 -12.53 9.15
N LEU A 165 -14.47 -12.46 9.19
CA LEU A 165 -13.67 -11.28 8.89
C LEU A 165 -12.84 -11.55 7.64
N ILE A 166 -13.06 -10.76 6.59
CA ILE A 166 -12.27 -10.79 5.36
C ILE A 166 -11.34 -9.58 5.37
N VAL A 167 -10.03 -9.81 5.25
CA VAL A 167 -9.00 -8.76 5.12
C VAL A 167 -8.42 -8.82 3.72
N ASP A 168 -8.80 -7.86 2.88
CA ASP A 168 -8.34 -7.79 1.51
C ASP A 168 -7.03 -7.02 1.37
N GLU A 169 -6.25 -7.38 0.35
CA GLU A 169 -4.92 -6.85 0.04
C GLU A 169 -4.06 -6.62 1.31
N ILE A 170 -4.04 -7.60 2.22
CA ILE A 170 -3.38 -7.49 3.53
C ILE A 170 -1.89 -7.11 3.42
N HIS A 171 -1.20 -7.52 2.35
CA HIS A 171 0.18 -7.14 2.07
C HIS A 171 0.39 -5.62 1.95
N ALA A 172 -0.63 -4.87 1.53
CA ALA A 172 -0.55 -3.42 1.35
C ALA A 172 -0.38 -2.65 2.67
N VAL A 173 -0.73 -3.28 3.80
CA VAL A 173 -0.58 -2.69 5.14
C VAL A 173 0.42 -3.46 6.01
N ALA A 174 0.74 -4.70 5.66
CA ALA A 174 1.57 -5.60 6.46
C ALA A 174 2.96 -5.04 6.83
N GLY A 175 3.61 -4.31 5.91
CA GLY A 175 4.96 -3.78 6.10
C GLY A 175 5.05 -2.42 6.81
N ASN A 176 3.97 -1.90 7.39
CA ASN A 176 3.97 -0.58 8.03
C ASN A 176 3.07 -0.54 9.29
N LYS A 177 3.13 0.59 10.02
CA LYS A 177 2.38 0.79 11.28
C LYS A 177 0.86 0.67 11.10
N ARG A 178 0.33 0.86 9.89
CA ARG A 178 -1.08 0.65 9.57
C ARG A 178 -1.47 -0.82 9.68
N GLY A 179 -0.58 -1.73 9.31
CA GLY A 179 -0.75 -3.17 9.55
C GLY A 179 -0.81 -3.50 11.03
N SER A 180 0.16 -3.00 11.82
CA SER A 180 0.18 -3.17 13.29
C SER A 180 -1.10 -2.64 13.95
N HIS A 181 -1.61 -1.50 13.49
CA HIS A 181 -2.87 -0.94 13.94
C HIS A 181 -4.08 -1.80 13.55
N LEU A 182 -4.12 -2.30 12.32
CA LEU A 182 -5.19 -3.19 11.85
C LEU A 182 -5.25 -4.46 12.71
N VAL A 183 -4.13 -5.17 12.89
CA VAL A 183 -4.15 -6.46 13.59
C VAL A 183 -4.53 -6.34 15.07
N LEU A 184 -4.13 -5.27 15.77
CA LEU A 184 -4.65 -4.97 17.11
C LEU A 184 -6.16 -4.69 17.09
N THR A 185 -6.64 -3.98 16.07
CA THR A 185 -8.07 -3.77 15.87
C THR A 185 -8.81 -5.09 15.64
N LEU A 186 -8.20 -6.09 15.00
CA LEU A 186 -8.77 -7.42 14.81
C LEU A 186 -8.84 -8.21 16.12
N GLU A 187 -7.83 -8.10 16.99
CA GLU A 187 -7.88 -8.70 18.33
C GLU A 187 -8.99 -8.07 19.18
N ARG A 188 -9.13 -6.74 19.12
CA ARG A 188 -10.23 -6.02 19.78
C ARG A 188 -11.59 -6.44 19.25
N LEU A 189 -11.73 -6.64 17.93
CA LEU A 189 -12.96 -7.19 17.34
C LEU A 189 -13.21 -8.62 17.87
N GLY A 190 -12.17 -9.46 17.93
CA GLY A 190 -12.26 -10.82 18.46
C GLY A 190 -12.75 -10.88 19.91
N HIS A 191 -12.45 -9.86 20.71
CA HIS A 191 -12.97 -9.71 22.08
C HIS A 191 -14.43 -9.22 22.13
N VAL A 192 -14.88 -8.50 21.11
CA VAL A 192 -16.24 -7.93 21.05
C VAL A 192 -17.29 -8.96 20.62
N VAL A 193 -16.91 -9.87 19.74
CA VAL A 193 -17.81 -10.89 19.18
C VAL A 193 -18.09 -12.02 20.18
N GLU A 194 -19.22 -12.70 20.01
CA GLU A 194 -19.60 -13.82 20.88
C GLU A 194 -18.69 -15.03 20.68
N ASP A 195 -18.39 -15.35 19.42
CA ASP A 195 -17.45 -16.39 19.01
C ASP A 195 -16.34 -15.78 18.16
N ALA A 196 -15.11 -16.27 18.33
CA ALA A 196 -13.98 -15.79 17.55
C ALA A 196 -14.28 -15.90 16.05
N PRO A 197 -14.15 -14.80 15.27
CA PRO A 197 -14.59 -14.80 13.89
C PRO A 197 -13.55 -15.52 13.03
N GLN A 198 -14.01 -16.30 12.05
CA GLN A 198 -13.12 -16.88 11.05
C GLN A 198 -12.44 -15.76 10.25
N ARG A 199 -11.12 -15.81 10.13
CA ARG A 199 -10.31 -14.80 9.42
C ARG A 199 -9.90 -15.30 8.04
N ILE A 200 -10.23 -14.51 7.02
CA ILE A 200 -9.89 -14.80 5.62
C ILE A 200 -9.03 -13.65 5.08
N GLY A 201 -7.79 -13.94 4.71
CA GLY A 201 -6.88 -12.98 4.09
C GLY A 201 -6.86 -13.15 2.58
N LEU A 202 -6.85 -12.03 1.85
CA LEU A 202 -6.63 -12.03 0.39
C LEU A 202 -5.36 -11.24 0.09
N SER A 203 -4.49 -11.82 -0.73
CA SER A 203 -3.21 -11.19 -1.08
C SER A 203 -2.73 -11.63 -2.46
N ALA A 204 -2.05 -10.73 -3.18
CA ALA A 204 -1.50 -11.01 -4.50
C ALA A 204 0.03 -11.08 -4.55
N THR A 205 0.71 -10.18 -3.84
CA THR A 205 2.18 -10.06 -3.83
C THR A 205 2.67 -10.14 -2.39
N GLN A 206 3.15 -11.30 -1.96
CA GLN A 206 3.66 -11.47 -0.60
C GLN A 206 4.85 -12.41 -0.54
N ARG A 207 5.80 -12.04 0.33
CA ARG A 207 6.95 -12.85 0.72
C ARG A 207 7.44 -12.38 2.09
N PRO A 208 7.69 -13.28 3.06
CA PRO A 208 7.20 -14.65 3.15
C PRO A 208 5.68 -14.70 3.31
N ILE A 209 5.04 -15.75 2.79
CA ILE A 209 3.58 -15.89 2.87
C ILE A 209 3.13 -16.20 4.31
N GLU A 210 3.96 -16.91 5.07
CA GLU A 210 3.75 -17.26 6.47
C GLU A 210 3.73 -16.01 7.35
N THR A 211 4.51 -14.98 7.02
CA THR A 211 4.47 -13.68 7.71
C THR A 211 3.10 -13.03 7.59
N ILE A 212 2.50 -13.08 6.40
CA ILE A 212 1.15 -12.55 6.16
C ILE A 212 0.09 -13.41 6.86
N ALA A 213 0.22 -14.73 6.81
CA ALA A 213 -0.67 -15.64 7.51
C ALA A 213 -0.62 -15.39 9.03
N ARG A 214 0.58 -15.20 9.59
CA ARG A 214 0.81 -14.86 11.00
C ARG A 214 0.20 -13.52 11.36
N LEU A 215 0.33 -12.49 10.51
CA LEU A 215 -0.35 -11.20 10.70
C LEU A 215 -1.88 -11.33 10.71
N LEU A 216 -2.44 -12.16 9.83
CA LEU A 216 -3.88 -12.38 9.74
C LEU A 216 -4.44 -13.07 10.99
N VAL A 217 -3.87 -14.22 11.37
CA VAL A 217 -4.42 -15.05 12.46
C VAL A 217 -3.93 -14.62 13.84
N GLY A 218 -2.83 -13.88 13.91
CA GLY A 218 -2.20 -13.48 15.15
C GLY A 218 -1.26 -14.55 15.74
N ALA A 219 -0.88 -14.36 17.00
CA ALA A 219 0.04 -15.21 17.74
C ALA A 219 -0.66 -15.89 18.93
N GLY A 220 0.02 -16.87 19.51
CA GLY A 220 -0.47 -17.65 20.66
C GLY A 220 -0.58 -19.15 20.37
N THR A 221 -0.71 -19.94 21.44
CA THR A 221 -0.71 -21.41 21.40
C THR A 221 -1.86 -21.99 20.59
N ASN A 222 -3.05 -21.39 20.67
CA ASN A 222 -4.23 -21.83 19.93
C ASN A 222 -4.21 -21.41 18.45
N ARG A 223 -3.29 -20.53 18.05
CA ARG A 223 -3.14 -19.97 16.69
C ARG A 223 -1.82 -20.38 16.04
N SER A 224 -1.08 -21.28 16.69
CA SER A 224 0.19 -21.82 16.20
C SER A 224 0.15 -23.33 16.19
N THR A 225 0.66 -23.92 15.12
CA THR A 225 0.93 -25.36 15.02
C THR A 225 2.09 -25.73 15.97
N PRO A 226 2.32 -27.03 16.23
CA PRO A 226 3.42 -27.46 17.10
C PRO A 226 4.82 -27.02 16.67
N ASP A 227 5.02 -26.76 15.37
CA ASP A 227 6.29 -26.26 14.80
C ASP A 227 6.42 -24.73 14.83
N GLY A 228 5.45 -24.02 15.41
CA GLY A 228 5.45 -22.57 15.52
C GLY A 228 4.96 -21.83 14.27
N SER A 229 4.54 -22.52 13.21
CA SER A 229 3.89 -21.88 12.05
C SER A 229 2.45 -21.43 12.38
N PRO A 230 1.89 -20.44 11.64
CA PRO A 230 0.54 -19.96 11.91
C PRO A 230 -0.49 -21.03 11.56
N ARG A 231 -1.52 -21.23 12.41
CA ARG A 231 -2.68 -22.07 12.10
C ARG A 231 -3.58 -21.35 11.09
N CYS A 232 -3.13 -21.34 9.85
CA CYS A 232 -3.82 -20.72 8.72
C CYS A 232 -3.69 -21.64 7.51
N ALA A 233 -4.81 -21.97 6.87
CA ALA A 233 -4.79 -22.66 5.60
C ALA A 233 -4.27 -21.71 4.52
N ILE A 234 -3.11 -22.00 3.94
CA ILE A 234 -2.51 -21.19 2.88
C ILE A 234 -2.87 -21.80 1.53
N VAL A 235 -3.65 -21.05 0.73
CA VAL A 235 -3.98 -21.40 -0.65
C VAL A 235 -3.13 -20.54 -1.56
N ASP A 236 -1.94 -21.05 -1.93
CA ASP A 236 -0.99 -20.37 -2.79
C ASP A 236 -1.06 -20.90 -4.23
N ILE A 237 -1.49 -20.02 -5.14
CA ILE A 237 -1.58 -20.30 -6.58
C ILE A 237 -0.34 -19.74 -7.31
N GLY A 238 0.58 -19.09 -6.60
CA GLY A 238 1.75 -18.40 -7.13
C GLY A 238 1.44 -16.97 -7.58
N HIS A 239 2.51 -16.20 -7.79
CA HIS A 239 2.44 -14.79 -8.22
C HIS A 239 2.87 -14.58 -9.68
N GLN A 240 3.42 -15.61 -10.33
CA GLN A 240 3.94 -15.50 -11.70
C GLN A 240 2.79 -15.59 -12.70
N ARG A 241 2.52 -14.47 -13.37
CA ARG A 241 1.71 -14.39 -14.58
C ARG A 241 2.63 -14.01 -15.73
N ALA A 242 2.34 -14.47 -16.95
CA ALA A 242 2.99 -13.92 -18.12
C ALA A 242 2.72 -12.41 -18.18
N LEU A 243 3.78 -11.61 -18.32
CA LEU A 243 3.70 -10.16 -18.46
C LEU A 243 4.25 -9.79 -19.84
N ASP A 244 3.59 -8.85 -20.49
CA ASP A 244 4.08 -8.23 -21.73
C ASP A 244 4.66 -6.86 -21.38
N VAL A 245 5.96 -6.84 -21.08
CA VAL A 245 6.62 -5.63 -20.57
C VAL A 245 7.76 -5.23 -21.49
N ALA A 246 7.79 -3.95 -21.85
CA ALA A 246 8.87 -3.34 -22.61
C ALA A 246 9.54 -2.21 -21.82
N LEU A 247 10.74 -1.84 -22.26
CA LEU A 247 11.47 -0.66 -21.81
C LEU A 247 11.74 0.20 -23.04
N GLU A 248 11.40 1.48 -22.94
CA GLU A 248 11.61 2.45 -24.03
C GLU A 248 12.46 3.64 -23.56
N LEU A 249 13.29 4.12 -24.47
CA LEU A 249 14.18 5.26 -24.27
C LEU A 249 13.79 6.44 -25.18
N PRO A 250 14.08 7.68 -24.77
CA PRO A 250 14.12 8.82 -25.68
C PRO A 250 15.18 8.59 -26.78
N ASP A 251 15.08 9.37 -27.86
CA ASP A 251 16.04 9.28 -28.98
C ASP A 251 17.42 9.81 -28.56
N ASP A 252 17.44 10.81 -27.67
CA ASP A 252 18.67 11.35 -27.08
C ASP A 252 19.18 10.49 -25.91
N GLU A 253 20.50 10.39 -25.78
CA GLU A 253 21.14 9.61 -24.72
C GLU A 253 20.84 10.19 -23.32
N LEU A 254 20.27 9.36 -22.43
CA LEU A 254 19.91 9.76 -21.07
C LEU A 254 21.09 10.36 -20.30
N GLY A 255 20.82 11.41 -19.52
CA GLY A 255 21.79 12.05 -18.62
C GLY A 255 21.73 11.53 -17.18
N ALA A 256 22.43 12.22 -16.28
CA ALA A 256 22.26 12.07 -14.83
C ALA A 256 20.90 12.63 -14.35
N VAL A 257 20.37 13.62 -15.08
CA VAL A 257 19.04 14.21 -14.91
C VAL A 257 18.42 14.33 -16.30
N ALA A 258 17.14 13.98 -16.44
CA ALA A 258 16.42 14.21 -17.69
C ALA A 258 16.38 15.69 -18.04
N SER A 259 16.80 16.04 -19.25
CA SER A 259 16.56 17.38 -19.81
C SER A 259 15.06 17.57 -20.10
N ALA A 260 14.65 18.82 -20.30
CA ALA A 260 13.28 19.12 -20.72
C ALA A 260 12.92 18.51 -22.08
N GLU A 261 13.90 18.44 -22.99
CA GLU A 261 13.77 17.84 -24.31
C GLU A 261 13.59 16.32 -24.23
N GLN A 262 14.41 15.64 -23.42
CA GLN A 262 14.28 14.20 -23.17
C GLN A 262 12.93 13.86 -22.53
N MET A 263 12.50 14.65 -21.54
CA MET A 263 11.17 14.50 -20.96
C MET A 263 10.07 14.72 -22.00
N GLY A 264 10.24 15.69 -22.90
CA GLY A 264 9.34 15.92 -24.04
C GLY A 264 9.20 14.68 -24.93
N GLN A 265 10.32 14.08 -25.34
CA GLN A 265 10.34 12.86 -26.16
C GLN A 265 9.68 11.66 -25.47
N ILE A 266 9.93 11.47 -24.17
CA ILE A 266 9.27 10.42 -23.38
C ILE A 266 7.74 10.65 -23.38
N LEU A 267 7.29 11.90 -23.19
CA LEU A 267 5.87 12.23 -23.19
C LEU A 267 5.24 12.09 -24.59
N ASP A 268 6.00 12.34 -25.66
CA ASP A 268 5.55 12.11 -27.04
C ASP A 268 5.31 10.61 -27.28
N ARG A 269 6.25 9.75 -26.88
CA ARG A 269 6.09 8.28 -26.93
C ARG A 269 4.90 7.80 -26.09
N ILE A 270 4.75 8.30 -24.86
CA ILE A 270 3.57 7.99 -24.04
C ILE A 270 2.28 8.44 -24.75
N ALA A 271 2.27 9.63 -25.38
CA ALA A 271 1.11 10.10 -26.13
C ALA A 271 0.80 9.22 -27.35
N GLU A 272 1.80 8.67 -28.03
CA GLU A 272 1.61 7.69 -29.10
C GLU A 272 0.96 6.40 -28.59
N HIS A 273 1.46 5.86 -27.47
CA HIS A 273 0.85 4.73 -26.78
C HIS A 273 -0.61 5.01 -26.40
N VAL A 274 -0.90 6.19 -25.86
CA VAL A 274 -2.28 6.61 -25.52
C VAL A 274 -3.17 6.72 -26.76
N LYS A 275 -2.63 7.11 -27.92
CA LYS A 275 -3.40 7.15 -29.17
C LYS A 275 -3.70 5.74 -29.71
N GLY A 276 -2.79 4.79 -29.48
CA GLY A 276 -2.90 3.39 -29.90
C GLY A 276 -3.84 2.53 -29.05
N HIS A 277 -4.16 2.99 -27.83
CA HIS A 277 -5.00 2.25 -26.87
C HIS A 277 -6.24 3.05 -26.50
N ARG A 278 -7.33 2.37 -26.12
CA ARG A 278 -8.55 3.05 -25.66
C ARG A 278 -8.37 3.68 -24.29
N THR A 279 -7.65 3.00 -23.40
CA THR A 279 -7.43 3.47 -22.02
C THR A 279 -6.04 3.08 -21.54
N THR A 280 -5.26 4.09 -21.14
CA THR A 280 -3.89 3.97 -20.65
C THR A 280 -3.77 4.55 -19.24
N LEU A 281 -3.07 3.85 -18.35
CA LEU A 281 -2.64 4.43 -17.08
C LEU A 281 -1.19 4.84 -17.14
N VAL A 282 -0.87 6.02 -16.63
CA VAL A 282 0.51 6.51 -16.53
C VAL A 282 0.86 6.64 -15.05
N PHE A 283 1.69 5.75 -14.53
CA PHE A 283 2.14 5.81 -13.15
C PHE A 283 3.39 6.67 -12.98
N VAL A 284 3.37 7.47 -11.93
CA VAL A 284 4.46 8.34 -11.50
C VAL A 284 4.66 8.22 -9.99
N ASN A 285 5.86 8.57 -9.50
CA ASN A 285 6.18 8.36 -8.09
C ASN A 285 5.75 9.49 -7.14
N THR A 286 5.44 10.68 -7.66
CA THR A 286 5.10 11.85 -6.81
C THR A 286 3.86 12.58 -7.30
N ARG A 287 3.17 13.26 -6.38
CA ARG A 287 1.95 14.02 -6.66
C ARG A 287 2.22 15.16 -7.64
N ARG A 288 3.34 15.86 -7.44
CA ARG A 288 3.79 16.94 -8.32
C ARG A 288 4.06 16.45 -9.74
N MET A 289 4.65 15.27 -9.89
CA MET A 289 4.86 14.66 -11.20
C MET A 289 3.53 14.32 -11.87
N ALA A 290 2.53 13.85 -11.12
CA ALA A 290 1.24 13.45 -11.68
C ALA A 290 0.52 14.63 -12.34
N GLU A 291 0.44 15.77 -11.64
CA GLU A 291 -0.17 16.99 -12.18
C GLU A 291 0.64 17.54 -13.38
N ARG A 292 1.99 17.54 -13.29
CA ARG A 292 2.85 18.01 -14.39
C ARG A 292 2.70 17.17 -15.65
N VAL A 293 2.78 15.85 -15.52
CA VAL A 293 2.67 14.92 -16.65
C VAL A 293 1.25 14.93 -17.23
N ALA A 294 0.21 15.00 -16.39
CA ALA A 294 -1.16 15.11 -16.88
C ALA A 294 -1.37 16.38 -17.71
N HIS A 295 -0.82 17.52 -17.27
CA HIS A 295 -0.90 18.77 -18.02
C HIS A 295 -0.18 18.66 -19.38
N GLN A 296 1.07 18.18 -19.40
CA GLN A 296 1.86 18.08 -20.64
C GLN A 296 1.33 17.03 -21.62
N LEU A 297 0.71 15.95 -21.13
CA LEU A 297 -0.02 15.00 -21.97
C LEU A 297 -1.33 15.60 -22.47
N GLY A 298 -2.02 16.40 -21.66
CA GLY A 298 -3.20 17.16 -22.05
C GLY A 298 -2.93 18.12 -23.21
N GLU A 299 -1.78 18.81 -23.21
CA GLU A 299 -1.37 19.66 -24.35
C GLU A 299 -1.19 18.86 -25.66
N ARG A 300 -0.80 17.59 -25.57
CA ARG A 300 -0.55 16.70 -26.72
C ARG A 300 -1.80 15.97 -27.23
N LEU A 301 -2.72 15.67 -26.32
CA LEU A 301 -3.85 14.75 -26.55
C LEU A 301 -5.22 15.44 -26.45
N GLY A 302 -5.26 16.67 -25.93
CA GLY A 302 -6.46 17.40 -25.54
C GLY A 302 -6.68 17.34 -24.02
N GLU A 303 -6.92 18.49 -23.39
CA GLU A 303 -7.08 18.60 -21.93
C GLU A 303 -8.24 17.74 -21.39
N ASP A 304 -9.29 17.54 -22.18
CA ASP A 304 -10.44 16.72 -21.80
C ASP A 304 -10.18 15.21 -21.90
N GLN A 305 -9.05 14.77 -22.46
CA GLN A 305 -8.72 13.34 -22.64
C GLN A 305 -7.80 12.79 -21.54
N VAL A 306 -7.20 13.66 -20.71
CA VAL A 306 -6.20 13.31 -19.71
C VAL A 306 -6.59 13.89 -18.35
N ALA A 307 -6.38 13.14 -17.27
CA ALA A 307 -6.54 13.66 -15.92
C ALA A 307 -5.43 13.16 -14.98
N ALA A 308 -5.24 13.86 -13.86
CA ALA A 308 -4.39 13.40 -12.75
C ALA A 308 -5.23 12.70 -11.67
N HIS A 309 -4.65 11.73 -10.97
CA HIS A 309 -5.24 11.02 -9.84
C HIS A 309 -4.25 10.79 -8.70
N HIS A 310 -4.49 11.38 -7.53
CA HIS A 310 -3.67 11.19 -6.34
C HIS A 310 -4.44 11.49 -5.04
N GLY A 311 -3.85 11.10 -3.90
CA GLY A 311 -4.49 11.19 -2.58
C GLY A 311 -4.93 12.60 -2.15
N SER A 312 -4.24 13.65 -2.60
CA SER A 312 -4.61 15.05 -2.27
C SER A 312 -5.86 15.58 -3.00
N LEU A 313 -6.43 14.82 -3.95
CA LEU A 313 -7.65 15.25 -4.65
C LEU A 313 -8.88 15.06 -3.76
N SER A 314 -9.81 16.02 -3.84
CA SER A 314 -11.10 15.93 -3.16
C SER A 314 -11.87 14.68 -3.60
N LYS A 315 -12.73 14.18 -2.71
CA LYS A 315 -13.56 12.99 -2.95
C LYS A 315 -14.39 13.12 -4.24
N ASP A 316 -15.04 14.26 -4.43
CA ASP A 316 -15.91 14.48 -5.60
C ASP A 316 -15.09 14.57 -6.89
N ARG A 317 -13.88 15.15 -6.83
CA ARG A 317 -12.97 15.19 -7.99
C ARG A 317 -12.46 13.79 -8.35
N ARG A 318 -12.06 12.97 -7.37
CA ARG A 318 -11.65 11.57 -7.61
C ARG A 318 -12.77 10.74 -8.25
N ARG A 319 -13.97 10.77 -7.66
CA ARG A 319 -15.14 10.07 -8.21
C ARG A 319 -15.48 10.50 -9.63
N ARG A 320 -15.45 11.80 -9.92
CA ARG A 320 -15.69 12.31 -11.27
C ARG A 320 -14.66 11.79 -12.27
N VAL A 321 -13.39 11.75 -11.89
CA VAL A 321 -12.31 11.24 -12.75
C VAL A 321 -12.45 9.73 -12.96
N GLU A 322 -12.71 8.96 -11.90
CA GLU A 322 -12.97 7.51 -11.96
C GLU A 322 -14.19 7.19 -12.85
N SER A 323 -15.30 7.92 -12.69
CA SER A 323 -16.50 7.75 -13.53
C SER A 323 -16.23 8.05 -15.01
N ARG A 324 -15.50 9.12 -15.31
CA ARG A 324 -15.13 9.47 -16.69
C ARG A 324 -14.22 8.43 -17.33
N LEU A 325 -13.28 7.87 -16.57
CA LEU A 325 -12.43 6.78 -17.05
C LEU A 325 -13.27 5.52 -17.34
N ARG A 326 -14.14 5.11 -16.42
CA ARG A 326 -15.06 3.97 -16.61
C ARG A 326 -15.99 4.16 -17.82
N ALA A 327 -16.44 5.39 -18.08
CA ALA A 327 -17.28 5.74 -19.22
C ALA A 327 -16.51 5.77 -20.56
N GLY A 328 -15.17 5.76 -20.54
CA GLY A 328 -14.33 5.91 -21.72
C GLY A 328 -14.16 7.35 -22.21
N ASP A 329 -14.52 8.34 -21.39
CA ASP A 329 -14.36 9.77 -21.71
C ASP A 329 -12.89 10.23 -21.59
N LEU A 330 -12.08 9.48 -20.86
CA LEU A 330 -10.64 9.70 -20.69
C LEU A 330 -9.86 8.60 -21.39
N ARG A 331 -8.85 8.99 -22.16
CA ARG A 331 -7.90 8.05 -22.78
C ARG A 331 -6.72 7.76 -21.87
N ALA A 332 -6.32 8.73 -21.05
CA ALA A 332 -5.22 8.56 -20.12
C ALA A 332 -5.54 9.06 -18.72
N LEU A 333 -5.03 8.34 -17.73
CA LEU A 333 -5.07 8.77 -16.34
C LEU A 333 -3.67 8.68 -15.73
N VAL A 334 -3.15 9.81 -15.27
CA VAL A 334 -1.82 9.91 -14.64
C VAL A 334 -1.96 9.78 -13.13
N ALA A 335 -1.37 8.76 -12.53
CA ALA A 335 -1.62 8.42 -11.13
C ALA A 335 -0.36 8.13 -10.32
N THR A 336 -0.43 8.39 -9.02
CA THR A 336 0.53 7.87 -8.04
C THR A 336 0.06 6.50 -7.52
N ALA A 337 0.57 6.06 -6.35
CA ALA A 337 0.11 4.85 -5.66
C ALA A 337 -1.41 4.76 -5.38
N SER A 338 -2.13 5.86 -5.57
CA SER A 338 -3.60 5.91 -5.39
C SER A 338 -4.41 4.93 -6.25
N LEU A 339 -3.85 4.43 -7.36
CA LEU A 339 -4.51 3.46 -8.26
C LEU A 339 -3.72 2.14 -8.40
N GLU A 340 -2.72 1.90 -7.55
CA GLU A 340 -1.95 0.64 -7.57
C GLU A 340 -2.80 -0.56 -7.21
N LEU A 341 -3.73 -0.38 -6.26
CA LEU A 341 -4.47 -1.48 -5.66
C LEU A 341 -5.90 -1.54 -6.17
N GLY A 342 -6.31 -2.74 -6.56
CA GLY A 342 -7.66 -3.33 -6.52
C GLY A 342 -8.86 -2.65 -7.18
N ILE A 343 -8.88 -1.34 -7.42
CA ILE A 343 -10.06 -0.61 -7.86
C ILE A 343 -10.38 -1.00 -9.30
N ASP A 344 -11.61 -1.42 -9.58
CA ASP A 344 -12.09 -1.51 -10.96
C ASP A 344 -12.22 -0.10 -11.53
N ILE A 345 -11.35 0.25 -12.47
CA ILE A 345 -11.34 1.54 -13.16
C ILE A 345 -11.76 1.39 -14.62
N GLY A 346 -12.38 0.26 -14.96
CA GLY A 346 -12.75 -0.10 -16.32
C GLY A 346 -11.62 -0.78 -17.08
N PRO A 347 -11.82 -1.03 -18.39
CA PRO A 347 -10.92 -1.80 -19.22
C PRO A 347 -9.67 -1.00 -19.60
N VAL A 348 -8.66 -1.05 -18.74
CA VAL A 348 -7.32 -0.52 -19.02
C VAL A 348 -6.56 -1.49 -19.90
N GLU A 349 -6.01 -1.01 -21.01
CA GLU A 349 -5.31 -1.84 -22.00
C GLU A 349 -3.78 -1.77 -21.81
N LEU A 350 -3.27 -0.63 -21.33
CA LEU A 350 -1.84 -0.38 -21.18
C LEU A 350 -1.52 0.37 -19.88
N VAL A 351 -0.37 0.03 -19.28
CA VAL A 351 0.25 0.78 -18.19
C VAL A 351 1.61 1.33 -18.63
N CYS A 352 1.80 2.65 -18.57
CA CYS A 352 3.09 3.30 -18.72
C CYS A 352 3.65 3.64 -17.33
N GLN A 353 4.87 3.23 -17.02
CA GLN A 353 5.56 3.55 -15.77
C GLN A 353 6.68 4.54 -16.05
N LEU A 354 6.53 5.79 -15.56
CA LEU A 354 7.54 6.83 -15.70
C LEU A 354 8.54 6.77 -14.53
N GLY A 355 9.80 6.54 -14.86
CA GLY A 355 10.89 6.30 -13.90
C GLY A 355 10.79 4.95 -13.19
N SER A 356 11.82 4.61 -12.42
CA SER A 356 11.83 3.35 -11.66
C SER A 356 10.72 3.35 -10.59
N PRO A 357 9.96 2.25 -10.44
CA PRO A 357 8.96 2.08 -9.38
C PRO A 357 9.60 1.81 -8.00
N ARG A 358 10.91 1.59 -7.92
CA ARG A 358 11.69 1.37 -6.69
C ARG A 358 11.38 0.06 -5.93
N SER A 359 10.42 -0.74 -6.38
CA SER A 359 9.96 -2.01 -5.77
C SER A 359 9.41 -2.96 -6.84
N PHE A 360 9.66 -4.27 -6.68
CA PHE A 360 9.05 -5.33 -7.51
C PHE A 360 7.54 -5.38 -7.32
N ALA A 361 7.08 -5.39 -6.06
CA ALA A 361 5.67 -5.47 -5.70
C ALA A 361 4.89 -4.27 -6.26
N THR A 362 5.41 -3.05 -6.13
CA THR A 362 4.80 -1.85 -6.70
C THR A 362 4.64 -1.98 -8.21
N PHE A 363 5.68 -2.42 -8.93
CA PHE A 363 5.58 -2.58 -10.38
C PHE A 363 4.53 -3.62 -10.78
N LEU A 364 4.52 -4.79 -10.13
CA LEU A 364 3.56 -5.86 -10.41
C LEU A 364 2.11 -5.42 -10.17
N GLN A 365 1.85 -4.65 -9.11
CA GLN A 365 0.53 -4.11 -8.83
C GLN A 365 0.09 -3.08 -9.88
N ARG A 366 1.01 -2.19 -10.28
CA ARG A 366 0.79 -1.18 -11.33
C ARG A 366 0.49 -1.83 -12.68
N VAL A 367 1.39 -2.69 -13.18
CA VAL A 367 1.21 -3.35 -14.49
C VAL A 367 0.02 -4.30 -14.47
N GLY A 368 -0.28 -4.94 -13.33
CA GLY A 368 -1.45 -5.79 -13.15
C GLY A 368 -2.79 -5.06 -13.29
N ARG A 369 -2.81 -3.72 -13.45
CA ARG A 369 -4.01 -2.94 -13.78
C ARG A 369 -4.41 -3.06 -15.24
N SER A 370 -3.49 -3.34 -16.17
CA SER A 370 -3.83 -3.54 -17.58
C SER A 370 -4.33 -4.95 -17.84
N ASN A 371 -5.28 -5.08 -18.77
CA ASN A 371 -5.90 -6.34 -19.19
C ASN A 371 -6.32 -7.22 -18.00
N HIS A 372 -6.95 -6.58 -17.00
CA HIS A 372 -7.33 -7.15 -15.71
C HIS A 372 -8.50 -8.15 -15.79
N THR A 373 -8.37 -9.17 -16.62
CA THR A 373 -9.33 -10.27 -16.74
C THR A 373 -8.63 -11.59 -16.45
N ARG A 374 -9.35 -12.73 -16.45
CA ARG A 374 -8.75 -14.05 -16.22
C ARG A 374 -7.79 -14.48 -17.33
N SER A 375 -8.05 -14.06 -18.57
CA SER A 375 -7.29 -14.45 -19.77
C SER A 375 -6.38 -13.36 -20.32
N GLY A 376 -6.53 -12.10 -19.87
CA GLY A 376 -5.70 -10.99 -20.35
C GLY A 376 -4.22 -11.13 -19.96
N THR A 377 -3.31 -10.61 -20.76
CA THR A 377 -1.90 -10.50 -20.40
C THR A 377 -1.66 -9.08 -19.90
N PRO A 378 -1.22 -8.86 -18.65
CA PRO A 378 -0.85 -7.53 -18.20
C PRO A 378 0.27 -6.98 -19.08
N THR A 379 0.01 -5.80 -19.65
CA THR A 379 0.90 -5.11 -20.60
C THR A 379 1.39 -3.80 -20.01
N GLY A 380 2.69 -3.52 -20.10
CA GLY A 380 3.21 -2.23 -19.68
C GLY A 380 4.55 -1.82 -20.29
N VAL A 381 4.83 -0.52 -20.25
CA VAL A 381 6.07 0.07 -20.78
C VAL A 381 6.75 0.90 -19.71
N LEU A 382 8.04 0.65 -19.48
CA LEU A 382 8.90 1.40 -18.58
C LEU A 382 9.63 2.51 -19.33
N PHE A 383 9.61 3.73 -18.78
CA PHE A 383 10.32 4.89 -19.30
C PHE A 383 11.31 5.41 -18.24
N PRO A 384 12.57 4.92 -18.22
CA PRO A 384 13.60 5.46 -17.35
C PRO A 384 13.87 6.93 -17.63
N THR A 385 14.10 7.74 -16.59
CA THR A 385 14.37 9.18 -16.77
C THR A 385 15.85 9.55 -16.63
N THR A 386 16.68 8.63 -16.15
CA THR A 386 18.13 8.84 -16.00
C THR A 386 18.89 7.56 -16.33
N ARG A 387 20.20 7.66 -16.55
CA ARG A 387 21.06 6.47 -16.78
C ARG A 387 21.06 5.49 -15.60
N ASP A 388 21.04 6.00 -14.37
CA ASP A 388 20.93 5.15 -13.18
C ASP A 388 19.56 4.47 -13.10
N GLU A 389 18.48 5.19 -13.41
CA GLU A 389 17.14 4.56 -13.48
C GLU A 389 17.05 3.54 -14.60
N LEU A 390 17.76 3.71 -15.72
CA LEU A 390 17.81 2.71 -16.79
C LEU A 390 18.44 1.41 -16.28
N VAL A 391 19.57 1.47 -15.56
CA VAL A 391 20.20 0.29 -14.95
C VAL A 391 19.24 -0.37 -13.95
N GLU A 392 18.54 0.44 -13.15
CA GLU A 392 17.58 -0.06 -12.17
C GLU A 392 16.34 -0.70 -12.81
N CYS A 393 15.79 -0.12 -13.88
CA CYS A 393 14.69 -0.70 -14.64
C CYS A 393 15.10 -2.00 -15.33
N ALA A 394 16.33 -2.10 -15.85
CA ALA A 394 16.84 -3.35 -16.41
C ALA A 394 16.99 -4.44 -15.33
N ALA A 395 17.49 -4.08 -14.14
CA ALA A 395 17.57 -4.98 -12.99
C ALA A 395 16.17 -5.42 -12.50
N LEU A 396 15.20 -4.50 -12.48
CA LEU A 396 13.81 -4.80 -12.19
C LEU A 396 13.25 -5.86 -13.17
N LEU A 397 13.43 -5.66 -14.48
CA LEU A 397 12.94 -6.62 -15.48
C LEU A 397 13.59 -8.00 -15.33
N ARG A 398 14.89 -8.04 -15.07
CA ARG A 398 15.61 -9.30 -14.79
C ARG A 398 15.07 -10.00 -13.53
N GLY A 399 14.91 -9.27 -12.44
CA GLY A 399 14.39 -9.81 -11.18
C GLY A 399 12.97 -10.33 -11.30
N LEU A 400 12.09 -9.62 -12.02
CA LEU A 400 10.70 -10.07 -12.28
C LEU A 400 10.66 -11.39 -13.05
N ARG A 401 11.52 -11.54 -14.07
CA ARG A 401 11.64 -12.79 -14.84
C ARG A 401 12.13 -13.96 -13.98
N ALA A 402 13.00 -13.68 -13.02
CA ALA A 402 13.44 -14.65 -12.02
C ALA A 402 12.40 -14.91 -10.92
N GLY A 403 11.22 -14.27 -10.97
CA GLY A 403 10.18 -14.42 -9.95
C GLY A 403 10.51 -13.76 -8.63
N ARG A 404 11.40 -12.77 -8.60
CA ARG A 404 11.74 -12.07 -7.35
C ARG A 404 10.58 -11.19 -6.89
N LEU A 405 10.41 -11.17 -5.57
CA LEU A 405 9.47 -10.31 -4.85
C LEU A 405 10.18 -9.69 -3.64
N ASP A 406 9.74 -8.49 -3.29
CA ASP A 406 10.18 -7.78 -2.09
C ASP A 406 9.69 -8.51 -0.83
N ALA A 407 10.55 -8.64 0.19
CA ALA A 407 10.17 -9.15 1.48
C ALA A 407 9.40 -8.11 2.28
N ILE A 408 8.35 -8.58 2.96
CA ILE A 408 7.52 -7.78 3.83
C ILE A 408 7.99 -8.00 5.26
N HIS A 409 8.46 -6.92 5.88
CA HIS A 409 8.88 -6.88 7.27
C HIS A 409 7.89 -6.05 8.09
N PRO A 410 7.00 -6.69 8.87
CA PRO A 410 6.13 -5.96 9.79
C PRO A 410 6.95 -5.23 10.85
N PRO A 411 6.57 -4.01 11.25
CA PRO A 411 7.23 -3.34 12.37
C PRO A 411 7.12 -4.15 13.65
N LEU A 412 8.21 -4.27 14.41
CA LEU A 412 8.23 -4.93 15.71
C LEU A 412 7.70 -3.96 16.78
N ALA A 413 6.64 -4.36 17.48
CA ALA A 413 6.03 -3.67 18.62
C ALA A 413 6.02 -2.12 18.53
N PRO A 414 5.39 -1.50 17.51
CA PRO A 414 5.33 -0.03 17.43
C PRO A 414 4.53 0.54 18.61
N LEU A 415 5.24 1.05 19.62
CA LEU A 415 4.67 1.45 20.92
C LEU A 415 3.72 2.65 20.83
N ASP A 416 3.87 3.49 19.81
CA ASP A 416 2.93 4.58 19.53
C ASP A 416 1.54 4.05 19.11
N ILE A 417 1.52 3.01 18.28
CA ILE A 417 0.27 2.30 17.92
C ILE A 417 -0.30 1.57 19.14
N LEU A 418 0.54 0.98 19.98
CA LEU A 418 0.10 0.37 21.24
C LEU A 418 -0.59 1.40 22.14
N ALA A 419 0.02 2.57 22.36
CA ALA A 419 -0.54 3.64 23.16
C ALA A 419 -1.93 4.08 22.65
N GLN A 420 -2.07 4.26 21.34
CA GLN A 420 -3.35 4.59 20.70
C GLN A 420 -4.43 3.53 20.98
N GLN A 421 -4.07 2.25 20.85
CA GLN A 421 -5.01 1.13 21.01
C GLN A 421 -5.42 0.91 22.47
N ILE A 422 -4.49 1.02 23.43
CA ILE A 422 -4.80 0.96 24.87
C ILE A 422 -5.78 2.08 25.26
N VAL A 423 -5.54 3.30 24.78
CA VAL A 423 -6.45 4.43 25.06
C VAL A 423 -7.84 4.18 24.47
N ALA A 424 -7.92 3.67 23.25
CA ALA A 424 -9.19 3.37 22.60
C ALA A 424 -9.96 2.26 23.32
N GLU A 425 -9.28 1.21 23.73
CA GLU A 425 -9.90 0.04 24.34
C GLU A 425 -10.38 0.34 25.77
N CYS A 426 -9.56 1.02 26.58
CA CYS A 426 -9.96 1.50 27.90
C CYS A 426 -11.04 2.61 27.85
N ALA A 427 -11.24 3.27 26.70
CA ALA A 427 -12.31 4.25 26.50
C ALA A 427 -13.65 3.60 26.10
N ALA A 428 -13.60 2.37 25.60
CA ALA A 428 -14.77 1.56 25.29
C ALA A 428 -15.29 0.84 26.54
N GLU A 429 -14.39 0.25 27.34
CA GLU A 429 -14.73 -0.41 28.60
C GLU A 429 -13.57 -0.44 29.60
N GLU A 430 -13.81 -0.91 30.81
CA GLU A 430 -12.78 -1.04 31.85
C GLU A 430 -12.03 -2.36 31.71
N TRP A 431 -10.70 -2.32 31.85
CA TRP A 431 -9.81 -3.47 31.69
C TRP A 431 -8.97 -3.72 32.93
N THR A 432 -8.58 -4.97 33.15
CA THR A 432 -7.39 -5.28 33.96
C THR A 432 -6.16 -5.22 33.08
N GLU A 433 -5.02 -4.80 33.62
CA GLU A 433 -3.74 -4.74 32.90
C GLU A 433 -3.38 -6.07 32.25
N ASP A 434 -3.50 -7.18 32.99
CA ASP A 434 -3.09 -8.51 32.52
C ASP A 434 -3.92 -8.96 31.30
N LEU A 435 -5.25 -8.84 31.37
CA LEU A 435 -6.11 -9.19 30.23
C LEU A 435 -5.85 -8.29 29.01
N LEU A 436 -5.57 -6.99 29.23
CA LEU A 436 -5.26 -6.09 28.12
C LEU A 436 -3.89 -6.41 27.49
N PHE A 437 -2.92 -6.78 28.31
CA PHE A 437 -1.61 -7.25 27.86
C PHE A 437 -1.74 -8.54 27.03
N GLU A 438 -2.52 -9.52 27.50
CA GLU A 438 -2.78 -10.76 26.75
C GLU A 438 -3.51 -10.50 25.42
N LEU A 439 -4.51 -9.60 25.41
CA LEU A 439 -5.18 -9.17 24.17
C LEU A 439 -4.17 -8.61 23.16
N VAL A 440 -3.29 -7.72 23.61
CA VAL A 440 -2.27 -7.08 22.77
C VAL A 440 -1.29 -8.12 22.21
N ARG A 441 -0.82 -9.06 23.03
CA ARG A 441 0.10 -10.13 22.60
C ARG A 441 -0.53 -11.14 21.64
N GLY A 442 -1.85 -11.17 21.53
CA GLY A 442 -2.55 -11.91 20.47
C GLY A 442 -2.23 -11.38 19.06
N ALA A 443 -1.85 -10.11 18.93
CA ALA A 443 -1.46 -9.52 17.66
C ALA A 443 0.01 -9.84 17.33
N ALA A 444 0.27 -10.35 16.13
CA ALA A 444 1.60 -10.84 15.74
C ALA A 444 2.77 -9.85 15.95
N PRO A 445 2.66 -8.55 15.60
CA PRO A 445 3.74 -7.57 15.84
C PRO A 445 4.07 -7.35 17.32
N PHE A 446 3.17 -7.73 18.22
CA PHE A 446 3.28 -7.55 19.67
C PHE A 446 3.39 -8.89 20.42
N ALA A 447 3.55 -10.01 19.71
CA ALA A 447 3.61 -11.34 20.32
C ALA A 447 4.73 -11.48 21.37
N GLU A 448 5.84 -10.80 21.12
CA GLU A 448 7.03 -10.75 21.98
C GLU A 448 7.11 -9.45 22.81
N LEU A 449 6.03 -8.65 22.86
CA LEU A 449 5.99 -7.44 23.68
C LEU A 449 6.31 -7.78 25.14
N SER A 450 7.30 -7.09 25.70
CA SER A 450 7.68 -7.26 27.09
C SER A 450 6.61 -6.65 28.01
N ARG A 451 6.47 -7.19 29.22
CA ARG A 451 5.57 -6.60 30.22
C ARG A 451 6.03 -5.20 30.63
N GLU A 452 7.35 -4.99 30.69
CA GLU A 452 7.96 -3.70 31.02
C GLU A 452 7.56 -2.62 30.01
N ASP A 453 7.73 -2.86 28.70
CA ASP A 453 7.34 -1.90 27.66
C ASP A 453 5.83 -1.60 27.70
N PHE A 454 5.00 -2.61 27.95
CA PHE A 454 3.55 -2.43 28.10
C PHE A 454 3.22 -1.52 29.29
N ASP A 455 3.83 -1.79 30.45
CA ASP A 455 3.61 -1.02 31.67
C ASP A 455 4.10 0.44 31.53
N GLU A 456 5.23 0.66 30.85
CA GLU A 456 5.72 2.00 30.53
C GLU A 456 4.74 2.77 29.63
N VAL A 457 4.18 2.13 28.61
CA VAL A 457 3.17 2.75 27.76
C VAL A 457 1.90 3.06 28.55
N VAL A 458 1.44 2.16 29.41
CA VAL A 458 0.30 2.38 30.31
C VAL A 458 0.56 3.57 31.23
N GLU A 459 1.76 3.66 31.82
CA GLU A 459 2.16 4.78 32.66
C GLU A 459 2.15 6.09 31.86
N LEU A 460 2.74 6.11 30.66
CA LEU A 460 2.77 7.27 29.77
C LEU A 460 1.36 7.80 29.48
N VAL A 461 0.43 6.93 29.07
CA VAL A 461 -0.95 7.36 28.74
C VAL A 461 -1.81 7.64 29.97
N SER A 462 -1.36 7.26 31.16
CA SER A 462 -2.04 7.54 32.44
C SER A 462 -1.54 8.84 33.09
N GLU A 463 -0.24 9.07 33.06
CA GLU A 463 0.41 10.23 33.62
C GLU A 463 0.41 11.41 32.65
N GLY A 464 0.58 11.15 31.36
CA GLY A 464 0.73 12.16 30.33
C GLY A 464 2.06 12.94 30.41
N ILE A 465 2.32 13.72 29.37
CA ILE A 465 3.56 14.47 29.19
C ILE A 465 3.44 15.85 29.86
N ARG A 466 4.42 16.21 30.70
CA ARG A 466 4.51 17.56 31.28
C ARG A 466 5.06 18.53 30.23
N THR A 467 4.29 19.58 29.93
CA THR A 467 4.70 20.68 29.04
C THR A 467 4.72 21.99 29.81
N GLY A 468 5.32 23.04 29.26
CA GLY A 468 5.28 24.39 29.85
C GLY A 468 3.86 24.98 30.01
N ARG A 469 2.85 24.34 29.39
CA ARG A 469 1.42 24.68 29.51
C ARG A 469 0.63 23.66 30.35
N GLY A 470 1.31 22.85 31.16
CA GLY A 470 0.71 21.80 31.99
C GLY A 470 0.79 20.40 31.37
N ARG A 471 0.06 19.47 31.98
CA ARG A 471 0.09 18.04 31.64
C ARG A 471 -0.86 17.74 30.46
N ARG A 472 -0.35 17.10 29.41
CA ARG A 472 -1.10 16.71 28.20
C ARG A 472 -1.08 15.19 28.03
N ALA A 473 -1.98 14.65 27.21
CA ALA A 473 -2.04 13.22 26.85
C ALA A 473 -2.24 12.22 28.01
N ALA A 474 -2.76 12.68 29.17
CA ALA A 474 -3.15 11.81 30.27
C ALA A 474 -4.59 11.30 30.07
N TYR A 475 -4.74 10.23 29.31
CA TYR A 475 -6.04 9.70 28.89
C TYR A 475 -6.58 8.60 29.81
N LEU A 476 -5.76 7.92 30.61
CA LEU A 476 -6.22 6.79 31.43
C LEU A 476 -6.14 7.06 32.93
N HIS A 477 -7.10 6.54 33.66
CA HIS A 477 -7.03 6.39 35.10
C HIS A 477 -6.55 4.98 35.40
N HIS A 478 -5.43 4.92 36.13
CA HIS A 478 -4.72 3.71 36.48
C HIS A 478 -4.86 3.45 37.98
N ASP A 479 -5.63 2.43 38.34
CA ASP A 479 -5.72 1.93 39.70
C ASP A 479 -4.64 0.86 39.91
N ARG A 480 -3.45 1.30 40.35
CA ARG A 480 -2.28 0.44 40.59
C ARG A 480 -2.51 -0.60 41.69
N VAL A 481 -3.49 -0.40 42.57
CA VAL A 481 -3.76 -1.35 43.68
C VAL A 481 -4.52 -2.56 43.15
N ASN A 482 -5.50 -2.32 42.28
CA ASN A 482 -6.35 -3.38 41.72
C ASN A 482 -5.94 -3.80 40.28
N GLY A 483 -4.91 -3.18 39.71
CA GLY A 483 -4.44 -3.44 38.35
C GLY A 483 -5.47 -3.10 37.27
N ARG A 484 -6.24 -2.01 37.46
CA ARG A 484 -7.37 -1.64 36.57
C ARG A 484 -7.12 -0.36 35.80
N LEU A 485 -7.55 -0.36 34.55
CA LEU A 485 -7.44 0.74 33.60
C LEU A 485 -8.82 1.17 33.12
N ARG A 486 -9.10 2.47 33.20
CA ARG A 486 -10.32 3.07 32.66
C ARG A 486 -10.03 4.38 31.94
N GLY A 487 -10.77 4.65 30.87
CA GLY A 487 -10.68 5.93 30.17
C GLY A 487 -11.07 7.12 31.05
N ARG A 488 -10.26 8.18 31.02
CA ARG A 488 -10.62 9.49 31.57
C ARG A 488 -11.53 10.25 30.62
N ARG A 489 -12.07 11.37 31.13
CA ARG A 489 -12.75 12.37 30.30
C ARG A 489 -11.81 12.83 29.18
N GLY A 490 -12.22 12.60 27.93
CA GLY A 490 -11.44 12.95 26.74
C GLY A 490 -10.74 11.78 26.05
N ALA A 491 -10.55 10.63 26.70
CA ALA A 491 -9.92 9.45 26.10
C ALA A 491 -10.66 9.00 24.83
N ARG A 492 -11.99 8.87 24.93
CA ARG A 492 -12.84 8.51 23.78
C ARG A 492 -12.74 9.52 22.64
N MET A 493 -12.73 10.81 22.95
CA MET A 493 -12.62 11.85 21.92
C MET A 493 -11.27 11.76 21.23
N ALA A 494 -10.18 11.65 21.99
CA ALA A 494 -8.83 11.50 21.45
C ALA A 494 -8.69 10.25 20.56
N ALA A 495 -9.21 9.11 21.02
CA ALA A 495 -9.21 7.87 20.24
C ALA A 495 -9.96 8.06 18.91
N LEU A 496 -11.18 8.63 18.94
CA LEU A 496 -12.04 8.80 17.76
C LEU A 496 -11.53 9.86 16.77
N THR A 497 -10.69 10.81 17.21
CA THR A 497 -10.13 11.87 16.35
C THR A 497 -8.66 11.65 15.97
N SER A 498 -8.05 10.53 16.36
CA SER A 498 -6.61 10.27 16.16
C SER A 498 -6.18 10.02 14.72
N GLY A 499 -7.10 9.78 13.78
CA GLY A 499 -6.76 9.55 12.37
C GLY A 499 -6.19 8.16 12.03
N GLY A 500 -5.90 7.32 13.04
CA GLY A 500 -5.32 5.99 12.85
C GLY A 500 -3.79 6.02 12.86
N ALA A 501 -3.16 5.29 11.95
CA ALA A 501 -1.70 5.12 11.88
C ALA A 501 -1.03 5.90 10.73
N ILE A 502 -1.82 6.60 9.90
CA ILE A 502 -1.30 7.38 8.78
C ILE A 502 -0.86 8.74 9.33
N PRO A 503 0.43 9.11 9.23
CA PRO A 503 0.89 10.41 9.72
C PRO A 503 0.29 11.53 8.87
N GLU A 504 -0.11 12.63 9.52
CA GLU A 504 -0.35 13.90 8.85
C GLU A 504 1.01 14.55 8.61
N LEU A 505 1.58 14.36 7.42
CA LEU A 505 2.82 15.03 7.02
C LEU A 505 2.46 16.41 6.45
N GLY A 506 2.94 17.47 7.10
CA GLY A 506 2.86 18.83 6.60
C GLY A 506 4.06 19.18 5.72
N ASP A 507 3.84 20.08 4.76
CA ASP A 507 4.94 20.81 4.12
C ASP A 507 5.15 22.13 4.88
N TYR A 508 6.40 22.47 5.16
CA TYR A 508 6.74 23.79 5.67
C TYR A 508 6.92 24.74 4.49
N ARG A 509 6.32 25.93 4.58
CA ARG A 509 6.51 26.99 3.59
C ARG A 509 7.90 27.59 3.77
N VAL A 510 8.69 27.63 2.72
CA VAL A 510 9.96 28.36 2.71
C VAL A 510 9.68 29.79 2.27
N VAL A 511 10.04 30.74 3.13
CA VAL A 511 9.77 32.18 2.94
C VAL A 511 11.07 32.96 3.06
N ALA A 512 11.40 33.71 2.01
CA ALA A 512 12.57 34.57 1.95
C ALA A 512 12.30 35.91 2.66
N GLU A 513 13.23 36.28 3.54
CA GLU A 513 13.28 37.58 4.20
C GLU A 513 14.22 38.56 3.46
N PRO A 514 13.95 39.87 3.52
CA PRO A 514 12.95 40.55 4.36
C PRO A 514 11.54 40.64 3.75
N ASP A 515 11.37 40.33 2.47
CA ASP A 515 10.14 40.65 1.72
C ASP A 515 8.99 39.65 1.90
N ASP A 516 9.11 38.71 2.84
CA ASP A 516 8.17 37.59 3.07
C ASP A 516 7.78 36.84 1.78
N THR A 517 8.73 36.72 0.85
CA THR A 517 8.49 36.11 -0.46
C THR A 517 8.47 34.59 -0.33
N PHE A 518 7.39 33.94 -0.75
CA PHE A 518 7.33 32.49 -0.79
C PHE A 518 8.25 31.94 -1.90
N VAL A 519 9.21 31.09 -1.53
CA VAL A 519 10.20 30.53 -2.47
C VAL A 519 9.98 29.05 -2.75
N GLY A 520 9.26 28.34 -1.90
CA GLY A 520 8.86 26.95 -2.13
C GLY A 520 8.45 26.23 -0.85
N THR A 521 8.46 24.91 -0.87
CA THR A 521 8.16 24.08 0.31
C THR A 521 9.28 23.08 0.57
N VAL A 522 9.38 22.67 1.83
CA VAL A 522 10.27 21.61 2.31
C VAL A 522 9.45 20.68 3.21
N ASN A 523 9.89 19.44 3.33
CA ASN A 523 9.24 18.46 4.19
C ASN A 523 9.34 18.87 5.67
N GLU A 524 8.30 18.60 6.47
CA GLU A 524 8.24 18.92 7.90
C GLU A 524 9.37 18.28 8.72
N ASP A 525 9.68 16.99 8.50
CA ASP A 525 10.72 16.30 9.28
C ASP A 525 12.07 16.98 9.06
N TRP A 526 12.39 17.29 7.80
CA TRP A 526 13.57 18.06 7.45
C TRP A 526 13.56 19.45 8.09
N ALA A 527 12.43 20.15 8.07
CA ALA A 527 12.32 21.49 8.63
C ALA A 527 12.53 21.50 10.16
N ILE A 528 12.00 20.49 10.86
CA ILE A 528 12.14 20.34 12.31
C ILE A 528 13.57 19.98 12.71
N GLU A 529 14.24 19.13 11.93
CA GLU A 529 15.63 18.74 12.18
C GLU A 529 16.65 19.81 11.80
N SER A 530 16.25 20.78 10.96
CA SER A 530 17.11 21.86 10.49
C SER A 530 17.35 22.95 11.56
N MET A 531 18.56 23.52 11.56
CA MET A 531 18.96 24.58 12.48
C MET A 531 19.10 25.94 11.79
N ALA A 532 18.98 27.01 12.58
CA ALA A 532 19.31 28.35 12.11
C ALA A 532 20.80 28.42 11.72
N GLY A 533 21.07 28.91 10.52
CA GLY A 533 22.41 28.98 9.92
C GLY A 533 22.65 27.95 8.83
N ASP A 534 21.87 26.87 8.78
CA ASP A 534 21.99 25.84 7.76
C ASP A 534 21.72 26.38 6.36
N VAL A 535 22.47 25.89 5.38
CA VAL A 535 22.33 26.24 3.97
C VAL A 535 21.82 25.02 3.22
N PHE A 536 20.80 25.22 2.40
CA PHE A 536 20.21 24.17 1.57
C PHE A 536 19.89 24.71 0.18
N LEU A 537 19.73 23.80 -0.79
CA LEU A 537 19.33 24.13 -2.15
C LEU A 537 17.82 23.96 -2.31
N LEU A 538 17.18 24.99 -2.87
CA LEU A 538 15.78 24.91 -3.30
C LEU A 538 15.67 25.48 -4.71
N GLY A 539 15.38 24.60 -5.66
CA GLY A 539 15.56 24.91 -7.08
C GLY A 539 17.05 24.98 -7.42
N THR A 540 17.49 26.11 -7.99
CA THR A 540 18.90 26.39 -8.33
C THR A 540 19.57 27.37 -7.37
N THR A 541 18.83 27.83 -6.35
CA THR A 541 19.28 28.87 -5.43
C THR A 541 19.62 28.26 -4.07
N SER A 542 20.75 28.66 -3.49
CA SER A 542 21.11 28.28 -2.12
C SER A 542 20.51 29.27 -1.12
N TRP A 543 19.85 28.72 -0.10
CA TRP A 543 19.12 29.44 0.92
C TRP A 543 19.70 29.14 2.28
N ARG A 544 19.90 30.17 3.11
CA ARG A 544 20.34 30.04 4.50
C ARG A 544 19.16 30.20 5.43
N ILE A 545 18.93 29.22 6.30
CA ILE A 545 17.87 29.24 7.31
C ILE A 545 18.19 30.32 8.35
N ARG A 546 17.24 31.22 8.58
CA ARG A 546 17.27 32.19 9.68
C ARG A 546 16.60 31.63 10.92
N ARG A 547 15.42 31.03 10.74
CA ARG A 547 14.62 30.44 11.81
C ARG A 547 13.57 29.50 11.25
N VAL A 548 13.19 28.52 12.06
CA VAL A 548 12.08 27.60 11.78
C VAL A 548 10.94 27.94 12.73
N GLU A 549 9.77 28.22 12.16
CA GLU A 549 8.51 28.44 12.86
C GLU A 549 7.54 27.29 12.52
N PRO A 550 6.50 27.03 13.34
CA PRO A 550 5.49 26.02 13.00
C PRO A 550 4.89 26.24 11.61
N GLY A 551 5.18 25.32 10.69
CA GLY A 551 4.73 25.35 9.29
C GLY A 551 5.47 26.33 8.36
N THR A 552 6.54 27.02 8.81
CA THR A 552 7.29 27.97 7.97
C THR A 552 8.79 27.95 8.27
N VAL A 553 9.63 27.79 7.24
CA VAL A 553 11.08 27.99 7.31
C VAL A 553 11.42 29.34 6.70
N ARG A 554 12.00 30.24 7.51
CA ARG A 554 12.38 31.58 7.05
C ARG A 554 13.84 31.58 6.64
N VAL A 555 14.11 32.08 5.44
CA VAL A 555 15.43 31.98 4.80
C VAL A 555 15.91 33.32 4.27
N VAL A 556 17.21 33.41 4.01
CA VAL A 556 17.82 34.48 3.22
C VAL A 556 18.69 33.85 2.13
N ASP A 557 18.90 34.54 1.02
CA ASP A 557 19.78 34.07 -0.05
C ASP A 557 21.20 33.81 0.52
N ALA A 558 21.72 32.59 0.32
CA ALA A 558 23.04 32.19 0.77
C ALA A 558 24.16 32.58 -0.21
N ARG A 559 23.82 33.24 -1.32
CA ARG A 559 24.69 33.80 -2.36
C ARG A 559 25.65 32.78 -2.95
N GLY A 560 25.13 31.59 -3.26
CA GLY A 560 25.92 30.50 -3.83
C GLY A 560 26.78 29.74 -2.81
N ALA A 561 26.63 29.99 -1.51
CA ALA A 561 27.27 29.15 -0.50
C ALA A 561 26.84 27.69 -0.67
N PRO A 562 27.77 26.72 -0.51
CA PRO A 562 27.46 25.30 -0.64
C PRO A 562 26.46 24.88 0.45
N PRO A 563 25.56 23.92 0.14
CA PRO A 563 24.62 23.40 1.13
C PRO A 563 25.37 22.73 2.29
N SER A 564 25.01 23.08 3.52
CA SER A 564 25.52 22.42 4.73
C SER A 564 24.67 21.23 5.14
N VAL A 565 23.44 21.14 4.64
CA VAL A 565 22.51 20.04 4.89
C VAL A 565 22.18 19.34 3.57
N PRO A 566 22.38 18.01 3.46
CA PRO A 566 21.93 17.24 2.31
C PRO A 566 20.39 17.31 2.21
N PHE A 567 19.84 17.71 1.06
CA PHE A 567 18.40 17.63 0.82
C PHE A 567 18.02 16.17 0.56
N TRP A 568 17.72 15.41 1.61
CA TRP A 568 17.33 14.01 1.49
C TRP A 568 16.13 13.70 2.37
N LEU A 569 14.95 13.97 1.82
CA LEU A 569 13.71 13.23 2.06
C LEU A 569 12.80 13.56 0.86
N GLY A 570 13.11 12.93 -0.28
CA GLY A 570 12.21 13.00 -1.42
C GLY A 570 10.89 12.33 -1.07
N GLU A 571 9.76 12.88 -1.52
CA GLU A 571 8.45 12.22 -1.41
C GLU A 571 8.42 10.81 -2.07
N ALA A 572 9.41 10.49 -2.90
CA ALA A 572 9.50 9.22 -3.62
C ALA A 572 10.03 8.10 -2.70
N PRO A 573 9.46 6.88 -2.79
CA PRO A 573 9.89 5.76 -1.96
C PRO A 573 11.35 5.38 -2.22
N GLY A 574 12.06 5.00 -1.17
CA GLY A 574 13.39 4.39 -1.31
C GLY A 574 13.32 3.04 -2.03
N ARG A 575 14.43 2.67 -2.69
CA ARG A 575 14.57 1.35 -3.33
C ARG A 575 14.52 0.22 -2.29
N THR A 576 13.85 -0.87 -2.61
CA THR A 576 13.82 -2.09 -1.78
C THR A 576 15.16 -2.81 -1.74
N GLU A 577 15.41 -3.59 -0.70
CA GLU A 577 16.64 -4.37 -0.56
C GLU A 577 16.80 -5.35 -1.71
N GLU A 578 15.72 -6.04 -2.11
CA GLU A 578 15.77 -7.01 -3.19
C GLU A 578 16.05 -6.38 -4.55
N LEU A 579 15.52 -5.19 -4.81
CA LEU A 579 15.83 -4.48 -6.05
C LEU A 579 17.26 -3.92 -6.00
N SER A 580 17.73 -3.48 -4.83
CA SER A 580 19.13 -3.11 -4.60
C SER A 580 20.08 -4.28 -4.85
N GLU A 581 19.76 -5.49 -4.38
CA GLU A 581 20.49 -6.71 -4.68
C GLU A 581 20.49 -7.02 -6.17
N GLU A 582 19.36 -6.89 -6.87
CA GLU A 582 19.33 -7.13 -8.32
C GLU A 582 20.14 -6.11 -9.11
N VAL A 583 20.14 -4.84 -8.70
CA VAL A 583 21.03 -3.81 -9.26
C VAL A 583 22.50 -4.18 -9.02
N SER A 584 22.82 -4.65 -7.82
CA SER A 584 24.16 -5.11 -7.44
C SER A 584 24.61 -6.30 -8.30
N ASN A 585 23.75 -7.32 -8.45
CA ASN A 585 24.01 -8.51 -9.25
C ASN A 585 24.21 -8.18 -10.74
N LEU A 586 23.40 -7.27 -11.29
CA LEU A 586 23.56 -6.80 -12.66
C LEU A 586 24.91 -6.08 -12.82
N ARG A 587 25.25 -5.17 -11.90
CA ARG A 587 26.54 -4.45 -11.92
C ARG A 587 27.73 -5.41 -11.80
N ALA A 588 27.67 -6.42 -10.94
CA ALA A 588 28.70 -7.43 -10.81
C ALA A 588 28.92 -8.20 -12.13
N ALA A 589 27.83 -8.70 -12.73
CA ALA A 589 27.86 -9.41 -14.01
C ALA A 589 28.40 -8.54 -15.17
N MET A 590 28.12 -7.23 -15.14
CA MET A 590 28.70 -6.27 -16.08
C MET A 590 30.17 -6.00 -15.80
N GLY A 591 30.56 -5.88 -14.53
CA GLY A 591 31.95 -5.67 -14.11
C GLY A 591 32.87 -6.76 -14.67
N GLU A 592 32.50 -8.04 -14.48
CA GLU A 592 33.25 -9.19 -14.99
C GLU A 592 33.48 -9.12 -16.51
N ARG A 593 32.42 -8.86 -17.28
CA ARG A 593 32.48 -8.82 -18.76
C ARG A 593 33.25 -7.61 -19.26
N LEU A 594 33.05 -6.45 -18.64
CA LEU A 594 33.73 -5.21 -19.01
C LEU A 594 35.23 -5.28 -18.69
N GLN A 595 35.62 -5.88 -17.57
CA GLN A 595 37.02 -6.12 -17.22
C GLN A 595 37.70 -7.10 -18.20
N ALA A 596 36.96 -8.09 -18.70
CA ALA A 596 37.42 -8.98 -19.76
C ALA A 596 37.48 -8.32 -21.16
N GLY A 597 37.03 -7.06 -21.30
CA GLY A 597 36.97 -6.35 -22.58
C GLY A 597 35.82 -6.77 -23.50
N ASP A 598 34.89 -7.61 -23.02
CA ASP A 598 33.79 -8.19 -23.81
C ASP A 598 32.54 -7.31 -23.76
N ARG A 599 32.60 -6.13 -24.40
CA ARG A 599 31.46 -5.20 -24.47
C ARG A 599 30.26 -5.78 -25.23
N GLU A 600 30.53 -6.57 -26.27
CA GLU A 600 29.48 -7.17 -27.10
C GLU A 600 28.78 -8.32 -26.37
N GLY A 601 29.51 -9.16 -25.64
CA GLY A 601 28.91 -10.15 -24.74
C GLY A 601 28.17 -9.53 -23.57
N ALA A 602 28.64 -8.39 -23.02
CA ALA A 602 27.88 -7.62 -22.03
C ALA A 602 26.54 -7.13 -22.59
N ARG A 603 26.53 -6.59 -23.81
CA ARG A 603 25.30 -6.16 -24.49
C ARG A 603 24.33 -7.31 -24.71
N ARG A 604 24.78 -8.42 -25.33
CA ARG A 604 23.94 -9.60 -25.59
C ARG A 604 23.37 -10.19 -24.31
N TRP A 605 24.16 -10.24 -23.23
CA TRP A 605 23.70 -10.72 -21.94
C TRP A 605 22.55 -9.86 -21.38
N LEU A 606 22.63 -8.52 -21.49
CA LEU A 606 21.55 -7.63 -21.08
C LEU A 606 20.28 -7.83 -21.93
N GLU A 607 20.42 -7.95 -23.25
CA GLU A 607 19.29 -8.24 -24.15
C GLU A 607 18.60 -9.56 -23.76
N GLU A 608 19.38 -10.60 -23.46
CA GLU A 608 18.89 -11.94 -23.11
C GLU A 608 18.28 -12.02 -21.70
N GLU A 609 18.91 -11.40 -20.69
CA GLU A 609 18.53 -11.48 -19.27
C GLU A 609 17.50 -10.42 -18.84
N CYS A 610 17.53 -9.24 -19.46
CA CYS A 610 16.58 -8.16 -19.16
C CYS A 610 15.44 -8.05 -20.19
N ARG A 611 15.53 -8.71 -21.37
CA ARG A 611 14.61 -8.51 -22.52
C ARG A 611 14.48 -7.04 -22.93
N ILE A 612 15.59 -6.31 -22.90
CA ILE A 612 15.64 -4.93 -23.38
C ILE A 612 16.19 -4.87 -24.80
N ASP A 613 15.91 -3.78 -25.50
CA ASP A 613 16.46 -3.58 -26.84
C ASP A 613 17.98 -3.32 -26.82
N SER A 614 18.58 -3.40 -28.01
CA SER A 614 20.03 -3.25 -28.18
C SER A 614 20.53 -1.85 -27.88
N ALA A 615 19.70 -0.82 -28.07
CA ALA A 615 20.07 0.56 -27.80
C ALA A 615 20.19 0.79 -26.29
N ALA A 616 19.20 0.36 -25.52
CA ALA A 616 19.18 0.41 -24.06
C ALA A 616 20.32 -0.42 -23.45
N ALA A 617 20.54 -1.64 -23.95
CA ALA A 617 21.68 -2.46 -23.54
C ALA A 617 23.02 -1.75 -23.82
N GLY A 618 23.16 -1.12 -24.99
CA GLY A 618 24.32 -0.33 -25.36
C GLY A 618 24.59 0.84 -24.40
N THR A 619 23.55 1.62 -24.07
CA THR A 619 23.67 2.73 -23.11
C THR A 619 24.09 2.26 -21.72
N ILE A 620 23.56 1.13 -21.24
CA ILE A 620 23.97 0.55 -19.95
C ILE A 620 25.45 0.14 -19.98
N VAL A 621 25.89 -0.56 -21.03
CA VAL A 621 27.29 -1.00 -21.19
C VAL A 621 28.24 0.20 -21.25
N ALA A 622 27.87 1.24 -21.99
CA ALA A 622 28.67 2.47 -22.08
C ALA A 622 28.75 3.18 -20.72
N TYR A 623 27.62 3.35 -20.03
CA TYR A 623 27.55 4.01 -18.73
C TYR A 623 28.35 3.27 -17.65
N LEU A 624 28.11 1.97 -17.48
CA LEU A 624 28.84 1.16 -16.50
C LEU A 624 30.32 0.99 -16.88
N GLY A 625 30.64 0.93 -18.18
CA GLY A 625 32.03 0.93 -18.64
C GLY A 625 32.78 2.22 -18.27
N ALA A 626 32.15 3.38 -18.43
CA ALA A 626 32.71 4.65 -17.99
C ALA A 626 32.85 4.72 -16.46
N GLY A 627 31.85 4.24 -15.72
CA GLY A 627 31.90 4.14 -14.26
C GLY A 627 33.04 3.26 -13.77
N LEU A 628 33.23 2.07 -14.36
CA LEU A 628 34.33 1.17 -14.05
C LEU A 628 35.70 1.82 -14.32
N ALA A 629 35.84 2.53 -15.44
CA ALA A 629 37.09 3.21 -15.80
C ALA A 629 37.42 4.36 -14.84
N ALA A 630 36.42 5.10 -14.37
CA ALA A 630 36.59 6.23 -13.46
C ALA A 630 36.82 5.79 -11.99
N LEU A 631 36.07 4.79 -11.54
CA LEU A 631 36.04 4.35 -10.14
C LEU A 631 36.99 3.17 -9.85
N GLY A 632 37.50 2.50 -10.88
CA GLY A 632 38.31 1.28 -10.76
C GLY A 632 37.53 0.00 -10.44
N ALA A 633 36.32 0.13 -9.89
CA ALA A 633 35.37 -0.96 -9.65
C ALA A 633 33.94 -0.45 -9.85
N LEU A 634 33.02 -1.37 -10.17
CA LEU A 634 31.59 -1.05 -10.14
C LEU A 634 31.06 -1.19 -8.71
N PRO A 635 30.36 -0.17 -8.16
CA PRO A 635 29.78 -0.27 -6.83
C PRO A 635 28.69 -1.34 -6.74
N THR A 636 28.87 -2.28 -5.82
CA THR A 636 27.94 -3.38 -5.50
C THR A 636 27.63 -3.39 -4.00
N THR A 637 26.71 -4.23 -3.55
CA THR A 637 26.44 -4.46 -2.11
C THR A 637 27.66 -5.03 -1.36
N GLU A 638 28.61 -5.63 -2.08
CA GLU A 638 29.86 -6.17 -1.53
C GLU A 638 31.06 -5.25 -1.78
N THR A 639 30.93 -4.26 -2.67
CA THR A 639 31.99 -3.33 -3.06
C THR A 639 31.51 -1.89 -2.93
N ILE A 640 31.86 -1.25 -1.81
CA ILE A 640 31.65 0.19 -1.61
C ILE A 640 32.85 0.94 -2.17
N VAL A 641 32.61 1.93 -3.04
CA VAL A 641 33.67 2.80 -3.57
C VAL A 641 33.58 4.17 -2.92
N LEU A 642 34.69 4.64 -2.35
CA LEU A 642 34.81 5.99 -1.81
C LEU A 642 35.56 6.86 -2.81
N GLU A 643 34.84 7.75 -3.49
CA GLU A 643 35.41 8.69 -4.44
C GLU A 643 35.76 10.00 -3.73
N ARG A 644 37.00 10.44 -3.89
CA ARG A 644 37.45 11.74 -3.39
C ARG A 644 37.79 12.64 -4.56
N PHE A 645 37.17 13.81 -4.61
CA PHE A 645 37.48 14.85 -5.58
C PHE A 645 37.44 16.24 -4.95
N PHE A 646 37.90 17.24 -5.70
CA PHE A 646 37.82 18.64 -5.29
C PHE A 646 36.86 19.36 -6.22
N ASP A 647 35.92 20.12 -5.66
CA ASP A 647 35.01 20.94 -6.45
C ASP A 647 35.71 22.19 -7.00
N GLU A 648 35.00 22.97 -7.82
CA GLU A 648 35.53 24.20 -8.45
C GLU A 648 35.95 25.27 -7.42
N SER A 649 35.45 25.19 -6.19
CA SER A 649 35.83 26.09 -5.09
C SER A 649 37.06 25.61 -4.31
N GLY A 650 37.61 24.45 -4.66
CA GLY A 650 38.71 23.80 -3.94
C GLY A 650 38.25 23.05 -2.68
N GLY A 651 36.94 22.92 -2.46
CA GLY A 651 36.36 22.12 -1.40
C GLY A 651 36.56 20.64 -1.67
N MET A 652 37.02 19.89 -0.66
CA MET A 652 37.15 18.43 -0.78
C MET A 652 35.79 17.78 -0.59
N GLN A 653 35.38 16.99 -1.58
CA GLN A 653 34.17 16.17 -1.56
C GLN A 653 34.56 14.70 -1.43
N LEU A 654 33.84 13.98 -0.56
CA LEU A 654 33.95 12.54 -0.41
C LEU A 654 32.58 11.92 -0.66
N VAL A 655 32.47 11.12 -1.72
CA VAL A 655 31.23 10.46 -2.14
C VAL A 655 31.35 8.95 -1.93
N GLY A 656 30.41 8.39 -1.18
CA GLY A 656 30.28 6.94 -1.02
C GLY A 656 29.31 6.38 -2.06
N HIS A 657 29.83 5.54 -2.95
CA HIS A 657 29.02 4.83 -3.93
C HIS A 657 28.64 3.46 -3.38
N ALA A 658 27.35 3.27 -3.09
CA ALA A 658 26.82 2.00 -2.62
C ALA A 658 25.36 1.81 -3.08
N PRO A 659 24.98 0.66 -3.66
CA PRO A 659 23.65 0.45 -4.21
C PRO A 659 22.64 -0.09 -3.18
N PHE A 660 22.72 0.27 -1.90
CA PHE A 660 21.77 -0.22 -0.88
C PHE A 660 20.38 0.45 -0.93
N GLY A 661 20.26 1.61 -1.58
CA GLY A 661 19.03 2.43 -1.55
C GLY A 661 18.98 3.35 -0.34
N ALA A 662 17.91 4.15 -0.23
CA ALA A 662 17.77 5.21 0.78
C ALA A 662 17.32 4.73 2.17
N ARG A 663 17.30 3.41 2.42
CA ARG A 663 16.86 2.81 3.69
C ARG A 663 18.01 2.54 4.67
N LEU A 664 19.26 2.77 4.27
CA LEU A 664 20.44 2.75 5.13
C LEU A 664 20.84 4.15 5.58
#